data_AF-M2ZTI7-F1
#
_entry.id   AF-M2ZTI7-F1
#
_cell.length_a   1.000
_cell.length_b   1.000
_cell.length_c   1.000
_cell.angle_alpha   90.00
_cell.angle_beta   90.00
_cell.angle_gamma   90.00
#
_symmetry.space_group_name_H-M   'P 1'
#
loop_
_entity.id
_entity.type
_entity.pdbx_description
1 polymer ?
#
loop_
_entity_poly.entity_id
_entity_poly.type
_entity_poly.pdbx_seq_one_letter_code
_entity_poly.pdbx_strand_id
1 'polypeptide(L)'
;MPGLIAGDQYDDLTGAVQQSDYLDQLIPLLKNAETQTQVTPLIHALNHVSADRESQIESICNSNHHEFITSVNQLQSVREETVNLTSEIMELSRSIEASTEKLAEQKKALVDSRGVRQNIDDATQALQDCLEVLRLANQVHDLLGKKNHYAALRALDELQNVHLREVTRYKIAEMIERSVPATQRLIADAVTQDLHTWLYRIRETSQFLGEVAFYHTEMRRARQKERAEADDYLGGFKLNSAVELVADESEEFDVLNNEEVQVDFSPLFECLHIHDALGETEKFRADYAATRRRQKDLLIPQTINLLDEENSSLSGLLEGMAGFAIVEKATMQKTDNFRSQSDVDELWDSMCQSAISLISSALHNVDNDDKLLKLKGVLALFIQTMDSWGYPVNSLDSLLLTLFDKYSSLLKKRFSDDFQEIVSTDDYMPMPINNADEYTKVISVSWYTPPPEQENVEEMTYPCVLPFSQMYPLVCIDIRNFLNQIYLFSDDHFKHTTVIDKTLKESLDELLVDKVCRSLVERLSSQYPGQIVQILTNLDHFEQACKDLEDLLVEARSSSSAAGPIKLQATSQFNSAKKRAEKRIFELVNSKIDDLIETAEYAWTSTYVPDAASPYIQELTRYLSNIMSSVLLGLPEQIKELIYFEALNHISNSLLSLPLDPNVRRISPQAVTAYRLDVMDLVEFVEALPKASVLLESLTGLRQTVDLMVLAADGKGEEFFDSSKSQQRFAKVDKIKGAELLEKVFTGPAEPAPGKRHSLMPDFQELSKKPSMPHFGDFRDRFGQFTKRDRS
;
A
#
# COMPACT_ATOMS: atom_id res chain seq x y z
N MET A 1 3.38 -105.79 -139.94
CA MET A 1 4.80 -106.07 -140.29
C MET A 1 4.77 -106.81 -141.63
N PRO A 2 5.59 -106.52 -142.66
CA PRO A 2 6.81 -105.66 -142.76
C PRO A 2 6.95 -104.95 -144.16
N GLY A 3 8.13 -104.39 -144.51
CA GLY A 3 8.45 -104.06 -145.92
C GLY A 3 9.78 -103.32 -146.23
N LEU A 4 10.95 -103.96 -146.06
CA LEU A 4 12.23 -103.85 -146.83
C LEU A 4 13.31 -104.61 -146.03
N ILE A 5 13.49 -105.94 -146.14
CA ILE A 5 13.75 -106.87 -147.26
C ILE A 5 15.26 -107.17 -147.40
N ALA A 6 15.66 -108.30 -146.83
CA ALA A 6 16.11 -109.46 -147.60
C ALA A 6 15.30 -110.66 -147.05
N GLY A 7 14.57 -111.45 -147.83
CA GLY A 7 14.50 -111.50 -149.28
C GLY A 7 13.19 -112.11 -149.81
N ASP A 8 13.25 -112.34 -151.12
CA ASP A 8 12.36 -113.06 -152.04
C ASP A 8 11.14 -112.31 -152.60
N GLN A 9 10.98 -112.11 -153.91
CA GLN A 9 11.91 -112.09 -155.06
C GLN A 9 11.11 -111.53 -156.27
N TYR A 10 11.54 -110.39 -156.81
CA TYR A 10 11.15 -109.80 -158.11
C TYR A 10 9.72 -109.25 -158.28
N ASP A 11 9.30 -108.41 -157.33
CA ASP A 11 8.17 -107.44 -157.35
C ASP A 11 8.59 -106.11 -158.03
N ASP A 12 9.36 -106.24 -159.12
CA ASP A 12 10.11 -105.19 -159.82
C ASP A 12 9.19 -104.46 -160.83
N LEU A 13 8.69 -103.25 -160.50
CA LEU A 13 8.48 -102.09 -161.42
C LEU A 13 7.49 -101.03 -160.90
N THR A 14 6.71 -101.28 -159.84
CA THR A 14 5.70 -100.33 -159.31
C THR A 14 6.14 -99.53 -158.07
N GLY A 15 7.33 -99.81 -157.53
CA GLY A 15 7.88 -99.18 -156.31
C GLY A 15 8.84 -98.01 -156.50
N ALA A 16 9.02 -97.48 -157.72
CA ALA A 16 10.10 -96.56 -158.06
C ALA A 16 9.67 -95.10 -158.36
N VAL A 17 8.74 -94.51 -157.59
CA VAL A 17 8.19 -93.15 -157.89
C VAL A 17 8.01 -92.28 -156.64
N GLN A 18 9.05 -91.78 -155.94
CA GLN A 18 8.85 -90.72 -154.91
C GLN A 18 9.94 -89.63 -154.67
N GLN A 19 11.14 -89.62 -155.27
CA GLN A 19 12.08 -88.48 -155.05
C GLN A 19 12.87 -88.05 -156.29
N SER A 20 12.59 -86.78 -156.68
CA SER A 20 13.38 -85.70 -157.32
C SER A 20 14.50 -85.94 -158.35
N ASP A 21 15.08 -87.13 -158.51
CA ASP A 21 16.24 -87.36 -159.39
C ASP A 21 15.86 -87.83 -160.80
N TYR A 22 14.58 -87.69 -161.17
CA TYR A 22 14.02 -88.19 -162.43
C TYR A 22 14.33 -87.30 -163.65
N LEU A 23 14.57 -86.00 -163.44
CA LEU A 23 14.87 -85.08 -164.55
C LEU A 23 16.20 -85.44 -165.23
N ASP A 24 17.20 -85.89 -164.47
CA ASP A 24 18.49 -86.29 -165.04
C ASP A 24 18.42 -87.65 -165.75
N GLN A 25 17.50 -88.53 -165.36
CA GLN A 25 17.22 -89.79 -166.08
C GLN A 25 16.25 -89.63 -167.27
N LEU A 26 15.53 -88.51 -167.36
CA LEU A 26 14.71 -88.16 -168.52
C LEU A 26 15.55 -87.71 -169.71
N ILE A 27 16.76 -87.17 -169.48
CA ILE A 27 17.63 -86.67 -170.54
C ILE A 27 18.12 -87.81 -171.48
N PRO A 28 18.55 -89.00 -170.98
CA PRO A 28 18.86 -90.14 -171.84
C PRO A 28 17.67 -90.68 -172.64
N LEU A 29 16.46 -90.65 -172.06
CA LEU A 29 15.24 -91.15 -172.73
C LEU A 29 14.70 -90.16 -173.77
N LEU A 30 14.84 -88.85 -173.54
CA LEU A 30 14.59 -87.81 -174.55
C LEU A 30 15.52 -87.96 -175.76
N LYS A 31 16.71 -88.54 -175.58
CA LYS A 31 17.62 -88.85 -176.68
C LYS A 31 17.32 -90.18 -177.38
N ASN A 32 16.64 -91.12 -176.70
CA ASN A 32 16.18 -92.40 -177.27
C ASN A 32 14.76 -92.33 -177.87
N ALA A 33 14.10 -91.17 -177.84
CA ALA A 33 12.73 -90.97 -178.34
C ALA A 33 12.66 -90.44 -179.79
N GLU A 34 13.44 -91.05 -180.70
CA GLU A 34 13.22 -90.89 -182.16
C GLU A 34 12.15 -91.86 -182.70
N THR A 35 11.60 -92.74 -181.87
CA THR A 35 10.55 -93.67 -182.31
C THR A 35 9.20 -93.37 -181.64
N GLN A 36 8.32 -92.74 -182.44
CA GLN A 36 6.91 -92.45 -182.17
C GLN A 36 6.16 -93.68 -181.64
N THR A 37 5.67 -93.65 -180.38
CA THR A 37 4.37 -94.27 -179.97
C THR A 37 3.95 -94.13 -178.49
N GLN A 38 4.66 -93.46 -177.58
CA GLN A 38 4.30 -93.48 -176.13
C GLN A 38 4.21 -92.10 -175.40
N VAL A 39 3.62 -91.06 -176.02
CA VAL A 39 3.49 -89.71 -175.41
C VAL A 39 2.27 -89.57 -174.47
N THR A 40 1.19 -90.34 -174.69
CA THR A 40 -0.06 -90.24 -173.91
C THR A 40 0.01 -90.72 -172.44
N PRO A 41 0.76 -91.79 -172.07
CA PRO A 41 0.78 -92.27 -170.68
C PRO A 41 1.57 -91.36 -169.72
N LEU A 42 2.51 -90.54 -170.20
CA LEU A 42 3.31 -89.64 -169.37
C LEU A 42 2.47 -88.48 -168.77
N ILE A 43 1.56 -87.91 -169.55
CA ILE A 43 0.67 -86.83 -169.10
C ILE A 43 -0.30 -87.33 -168.01
N HIS A 44 -0.76 -88.58 -168.13
CA HIS A 44 -1.68 -89.17 -167.16
C HIS A 44 -1.01 -89.46 -165.81
N ALA A 45 0.28 -89.85 -165.83
CA ALA A 45 1.07 -90.04 -164.61
C ALA A 45 1.33 -88.72 -163.88
N LEU A 46 1.58 -87.62 -164.61
CA LEU A 46 1.84 -86.30 -164.01
C LEU A 46 0.61 -85.74 -163.28
N ASN A 47 -0.58 -85.88 -163.88
CA ASN A 47 -1.83 -85.38 -163.27
C ASN A 47 -2.22 -86.16 -162.00
N HIS A 48 -1.95 -87.47 -161.94
CA HIS A 48 -2.23 -88.25 -160.74
C HIS A 48 -1.33 -87.82 -159.56
N VAL A 49 -0.06 -87.49 -159.84
CA VAL A 49 0.89 -87.05 -158.80
C VAL A 49 0.52 -85.68 -158.21
N SER A 50 -0.04 -84.77 -159.02
CA SER A 50 -0.54 -83.47 -158.54
C SER A 50 -1.66 -83.64 -157.53
N ALA A 51 -2.66 -84.47 -157.85
CA ALA A 51 -3.83 -84.68 -157.01
C ALA A 51 -3.48 -85.31 -155.64
N ASP A 52 -2.55 -86.27 -155.61
CA ASP A 52 -2.09 -86.89 -154.36
C ASP A 52 -1.38 -85.91 -153.42
N ARG A 53 -0.59 -84.98 -153.98
CA ARG A 53 0.10 -83.96 -153.18
C ARG A 53 -0.88 -82.93 -152.61
N GLU A 54 -1.92 -82.57 -153.36
CA GLU A 54 -2.98 -81.67 -152.90
C GLU A 54 -3.76 -82.29 -151.73
N SER A 55 -4.08 -83.59 -151.81
CA SER A 55 -4.74 -84.33 -150.72
C SER A 55 -3.89 -84.42 -149.43
N GLN A 56 -2.57 -84.64 -149.57
CA GLN A 56 -1.68 -84.65 -148.41
C GLN A 56 -1.60 -83.28 -147.72
N ILE A 57 -1.59 -82.18 -148.48
CA ILE A 57 -1.58 -80.82 -147.91
C ILE A 57 -2.89 -80.54 -147.16
N GLU A 58 -4.05 -80.93 -147.70
CA GLU A 58 -5.34 -80.78 -147.01
C GLU A 58 -5.39 -81.57 -145.69
N SER A 59 -4.81 -82.78 -145.64
CA SER A 59 -4.76 -83.59 -144.42
C SER A 59 -3.94 -82.94 -143.31
N ILE A 60 -2.78 -82.35 -143.62
CA ILE A 60 -1.88 -81.73 -142.64
C ILE A 60 -2.42 -80.37 -142.16
N CYS A 61 -3.08 -79.61 -143.04
CA CYS A 61 -3.73 -78.35 -142.67
C CYS A 61 -4.93 -78.58 -141.73
N ASN A 62 -5.73 -79.62 -141.96
CA ASN A 62 -6.89 -79.92 -141.13
C ASN A 62 -6.52 -80.44 -139.73
N SER A 63 -5.39 -81.14 -139.56
CA SER A 63 -5.00 -81.66 -138.24
C SER A 63 -4.49 -80.57 -137.29
N ASN A 64 -3.82 -79.53 -137.79
CA ASN A 64 -3.14 -78.54 -136.94
C ASN A 64 -3.92 -77.24 -136.71
N HIS A 65 -4.98 -76.94 -137.49
CA HIS A 65 -5.74 -75.71 -137.33
C HIS A 65 -6.53 -75.65 -136.01
N HIS A 66 -6.99 -76.79 -135.51
CA HIS A 66 -7.79 -76.84 -134.29
C HIS A 66 -6.95 -76.49 -133.05
N GLU A 67 -5.75 -77.06 -132.90
CA GLU A 67 -4.88 -76.80 -131.74
C GLU A 67 -4.36 -75.35 -131.72
N PHE A 68 -4.06 -74.76 -132.89
CA PHE A 68 -3.61 -73.38 -132.98
C PHE A 68 -4.70 -72.37 -132.61
N ILE A 69 -5.93 -72.54 -133.11
CA ILE A 69 -7.07 -71.67 -132.74
C ILE A 69 -7.36 -71.79 -131.24
N THR A 70 -7.24 -72.99 -130.67
CA THR A 70 -7.46 -73.20 -129.23
C THR A 70 -6.40 -72.48 -128.39
N SER A 71 -5.13 -72.51 -128.80
CA SER A 71 -4.02 -71.82 -128.12
C SER A 71 -4.10 -70.29 -128.23
N VAL A 72 -4.54 -69.77 -129.38
CA VAL A 72 -4.74 -68.32 -129.57
C VAL A 72 -5.91 -67.82 -128.74
N ASN A 73 -7.01 -68.57 -128.67
CA ASN A 73 -8.15 -68.22 -127.80
C ASN A 73 -7.78 -68.25 -126.31
N GLN A 74 -6.94 -69.20 -125.88
CA GLN A 74 -6.43 -69.23 -124.49
C GLN A 74 -5.51 -68.03 -124.19
N LEU A 75 -4.62 -67.64 -125.11
CA LEU A 75 -3.80 -66.44 -124.92
C LEU A 75 -4.63 -65.15 -124.90
N GLN A 76 -5.71 -65.09 -125.69
CA GLN A 76 -6.63 -63.97 -125.68
C GLN A 76 -7.43 -63.90 -124.38
N SER A 77 -7.88 -65.04 -123.82
CA SER A 77 -8.57 -65.06 -122.52
C SER A 77 -7.62 -64.70 -121.37
N VAL A 78 -6.38 -65.19 -121.38
CA VAL A 78 -5.38 -64.82 -120.35
C VAL A 78 -5.04 -63.33 -120.43
N ARG A 79 -4.98 -62.74 -121.63
CA ARG A 79 -4.77 -61.30 -121.77
C ARG A 79 -5.96 -60.50 -121.23
N GLU A 80 -7.18 -60.97 -121.48
CA GLU A 80 -8.40 -60.36 -120.94
C GLU A 80 -8.46 -60.49 -119.41
N GLU A 81 -8.13 -61.64 -118.85
CA GLU A 81 -8.01 -61.86 -117.40
C GLU A 81 -6.90 -61.01 -116.77
N THR A 82 -5.76 -60.82 -117.44
CA THR A 82 -4.68 -59.97 -116.95
C THR A 82 -5.08 -58.49 -116.95
N VAL A 83 -5.81 -58.05 -117.98
CA VAL A 83 -6.37 -56.68 -118.03
C VAL A 83 -7.40 -56.50 -116.92
N ASN A 84 -8.28 -57.48 -116.72
CA ASN A 84 -9.25 -57.47 -115.62
C ASN A 84 -8.55 -57.43 -114.26
N LEU A 85 -7.51 -58.25 -114.03
CA LEU A 85 -6.72 -58.22 -112.81
C LEU A 85 -6.02 -56.87 -112.59
N THR A 86 -5.45 -56.26 -113.64
CA THR A 86 -4.86 -54.92 -113.52
C THR A 86 -5.91 -53.86 -113.21
N SER A 87 -7.13 -54.00 -113.75
CA SER A 87 -8.24 -53.10 -113.43
C SER A 87 -8.70 -53.28 -111.98
N GLU A 88 -8.80 -54.51 -111.49
CA GLU A 88 -9.12 -54.83 -110.09
C GLU A 88 -8.02 -54.34 -109.14
N ILE A 89 -6.73 -54.44 -109.51
CA ILE A 89 -5.62 -53.92 -108.72
C ILE A 89 -5.66 -52.38 -108.69
N MET A 90 -5.96 -51.71 -109.81
CA MET A 90 -6.10 -50.25 -109.81
C MET A 90 -7.34 -49.80 -109.03
N GLU A 91 -8.44 -50.54 -109.10
CA GLU A 91 -9.64 -50.26 -108.33
C GLU A 91 -9.41 -50.50 -106.84
N LEU A 92 -8.70 -51.58 -106.48
CA LEU A 92 -8.28 -51.85 -105.11
C LEU A 92 -7.29 -50.80 -104.61
N SER A 93 -6.33 -50.36 -105.42
CA SER A 93 -5.38 -49.30 -105.06
C SER A 93 -6.10 -47.97 -104.81
N ARG A 94 -7.04 -47.59 -105.69
CA ARG A 94 -7.90 -46.41 -105.47
C ARG A 94 -8.78 -46.56 -104.24
N SER A 95 -9.32 -47.76 -104.00
CA SER A 95 -10.11 -48.05 -102.81
C SER A 95 -9.27 -47.96 -101.53
N ILE A 96 -8.03 -48.44 -101.54
CA ILE A 96 -7.08 -48.33 -100.42
C ILE A 96 -6.67 -46.88 -100.22
N GLU A 97 -6.36 -46.12 -101.27
CA GLU A 97 -6.04 -44.69 -101.15
C GLU A 97 -7.22 -43.91 -100.57
N ALA A 98 -8.44 -44.09 -101.11
CA ALA A 98 -9.65 -43.45 -100.59
C ALA A 98 -9.96 -43.87 -99.15
N SER A 99 -9.71 -45.13 -98.79
CA SER A 99 -9.89 -45.64 -97.42
C SER A 99 -8.82 -45.08 -96.47
N THR A 100 -7.58 -44.92 -96.94
CA THR A 100 -6.47 -44.37 -96.17
C THR A 100 -6.62 -42.87 -95.95
N GLU A 101 -7.11 -42.14 -96.96
CA GLU A 101 -7.43 -40.72 -96.85
C GLU A 101 -8.58 -40.48 -95.87
N LYS A 102 -9.67 -41.25 -95.97
CA LYS A 102 -10.75 -41.25 -94.97
C LYS A 102 -10.24 -41.61 -93.57
N LEU A 103 -9.35 -42.59 -93.45
CA LEU A 103 -8.76 -42.98 -92.17
C LEU A 103 -7.83 -41.89 -91.61
N ALA A 104 -7.07 -41.20 -92.47
CA ALA A 104 -6.21 -40.08 -92.09
C ALA A 104 -7.04 -38.88 -91.59
N GLU A 105 -8.14 -38.56 -92.27
CA GLU A 105 -9.10 -37.56 -91.81
C GLU A 105 -9.72 -37.96 -90.46
N GLN A 106 -10.15 -39.21 -90.30
CA GLN A 106 -10.68 -39.71 -89.03
C GLN A 106 -9.63 -39.69 -87.92
N LYS A 107 -8.36 -40.02 -88.21
CA LYS A 107 -7.27 -39.94 -87.24
C LYS A 107 -6.94 -38.51 -86.88
N LYS A 108 -6.98 -37.57 -87.83
CA LYS A 108 -6.80 -36.14 -87.58
C LYS A 108 -7.92 -35.61 -86.70
N ALA A 109 -9.18 -35.93 -87.02
CA ALA A 109 -10.33 -35.61 -86.18
C ALA A 109 -10.24 -36.24 -84.78
N LEU A 110 -9.67 -37.45 -84.66
CA LEU A 110 -9.43 -38.10 -83.37
C LEU A 110 -8.32 -37.39 -82.56
N VAL A 111 -7.26 -36.92 -83.20
CA VAL A 111 -6.19 -36.14 -82.54
C VAL A 111 -6.74 -34.79 -82.09
N ASP A 112 -7.51 -34.10 -82.94
CA ASP A 112 -8.16 -32.85 -82.57
C ASP A 112 -9.16 -33.07 -81.42
N SER A 113 -9.94 -34.16 -81.45
CA SER A 113 -10.83 -34.55 -80.35
C SER A 113 -10.06 -34.90 -79.06
N ARG A 114 -8.88 -35.54 -79.15
CA ARG A 114 -8.01 -35.78 -78.00
C ARG A 114 -7.42 -34.50 -77.44
N GLY A 115 -7.02 -33.56 -78.31
CA GLY A 115 -6.56 -32.24 -77.89
C GLY A 115 -7.67 -31.45 -77.17
N VAL A 116 -8.89 -31.48 -77.70
CA VAL A 116 -10.06 -30.89 -77.03
C VAL A 116 -10.33 -31.58 -75.70
N ARG A 117 -10.25 -32.92 -75.63
CA ARG A 117 -10.46 -33.66 -74.37
C ARG A 117 -9.40 -33.30 -73.34
N GLN A 118 -8.13 -33.22 -73.74
CA GLN A 118 -7.06 -32.82 -72.84
C GLN A 118 -7.23 -31.38 -72.34
N ASN A 119 -7.64 -30.45 -73.21
CA ASN A 119 -7.98 -29.10 -72.79
C ASN A 119 -9.18 -29.06 -71.83
N ILE A 120 -10.17 -29.94 -72.02
CA ILE A 120 -11.31 -30.09 -71.10
C ILE A 120 -10.84 -30.67 -69.76
N ASP A 121 -9.99 -31.68 -69.76
CA ASP A 121 -9.45 -32.30 -68.55
C ASP A 121 -8.59 -31.29 -67.76
N ASP A 122 -7.71 -30.55 -68.44
CA ASP A 122 -6.88 -29.48 -67.85
C ASP A 122 -7.75 -28.34 -67.28
N ALA A 123 -8.82 -27.95 -68.00
CA ALA A 123 -9.77 -26.94 -67.51
C ALA A 123 -10.59 -27.45 -66.32
N THR A 124 -10.94 -28.74 -66.30
CA THR A 124 -11.67 -29.37 -65.20
C THR A 124 -10.80 -29.44 -63.95
N GLN A 125 -9.53 -29.81 -64.11
CA GLN A 125 -8.56 -29.80 -63.00
C GLN A 125 -8.38 -28.39 -62.44
N ALA A 126 -8.17 -27.39 -63.30
CA ALA A 126 -8.05 -26.01 -62.86
C ALA A 126 -9.30 -25.48 -62.13
N LEU A 127 -10.50 -25.89 -62.57
CA LEU A 127 -11.75 -25.55 -61.88
C LEU A 127 -11.85 -26.24 -60.51
N GLN A 128 -11.41 -27.50 -60.41
CA GLN A 128 -11.38 -28.25 -59.17
C GLN A 128 -10.45 -27.59 -58.14
N ASP A 129 -9.25 -27.19 -58.57
CA ASP A 129 -8.26 -26.50 -57.73
C ASP A 129 -8.80 -25.11 -57.27
N CYS A 130 -9.45 -24.36 -58.17
CA CYS A 130 -10.10 -23.10 -57.82
C CYS A 130 -11.26 -23.27 -56.81
N LEU A 131 -12.04 -24.37 -56.93
CA LEU A 131 -13.11 -24.69 -55.98
C LEU A 131 -12.56 -25.06 -54.60
N GLU A 132 -11.43 -25.75 -54.54
CA GLU A 132 -10.77 -26.07 -53.28
C GLU A 132 -10.29 -24.80 -52.55
N VAL A 133 -9.65 -23.88 -53.27
CA VAL A 133 -9.26 -22.56 -52.75
C VAL A 133 -10.47 -21.78 -52.22
N LEU A 134 -11.58 -21.77 -52.96
CA LEU A 134 -12.84 -21.12 -52.52
C LEU A 134 -13.45 -21.79 -51.29
N ARG A 135 -13.38 -23.13 -51.21
CA ARG A 135 -13.87 -23.89 -50.05
C ARG A 135 -13.06 -23.56 -48.79
N LEU A 136 -11.74 -23.49 -48.91
CA LEU A 136 -10.85 -23.11 -47.81
C LEU A 136 -11.07 -21.65 -47.39
N ALA A 137 -11.27 -20.73 -48.35
CA ALA A 137 -11.60 -19.34 -48.04
C ALA A 137 -12.95 -19.21 -47.27
N ASN A 138 -13.97 -19.98 -47.68
CA ASN A 138 -15.24 -20.06 -46.95
C ASN A 138 -15.05 -20.70 -45.57
N GLN A 139 -14.21 -21.74 -45.45
CA GLN A 139 -13.88 -22.35 -44.17
C GLN A 139 -13.21 -21.36 -43.21
N VAL A 140 -12.33 -20.47 -43.70
CA VAL A 140 -11.74 -19.39 -42.89
C VAL A 140 -12.84 -18.45 -42.37
N HIS A 141 -13.83 -18.10 -43.19
CA HIS A 141 -14.95 -17.26 -42.77
C HIS A 141 -15.87 -17.97 -41.77
N ASP A 142 -16.12 -19.27 -41.94
CA ASP A 142 -16.88 -20.09 -40.99
C ASP A 142 -16.14 -20.23 -39.66
N LEU A 143 -14.81 -20.38 -39.68
CA LEU A 143 -13.97 -20.45 -38.47
C LEU A 143 -13.94 -19.10 -37.74
N LEU A 144 -13.91 -17.99 -38.47
CA LEU A 144 -14.06 -16.65 -37.91
C LEU A 144 -15.43 -16.48 -37.23
N GLY A 145 -16.50 -16.96 -37.87
CA GLY A 145 -17.85 -16.97 -37.28
C GLY A 145 -17.96 -17.83 -36.02
N LYS A 146 -17.18 -18.92 -35.94
CA LYS A 146 -17.06 -19.80 -34.75
C LYS A 146 -16.12 -19.27 -33.67
N LYS A 147 -15.54 -18.07 -33.83
CA LYS A 147 -14.54 -17.45 -32.94
C LYS A 147 -13.26 -18.28 -32.73
N ASN A 148 -12.93 -19.20 -33.64
CA ASN A 148 -11.66 -19.92 -33.56
C ASN A 148 -10.60 -19.20 -34.39
N HIS A 149 -10.06 -18.13 -33.81
CA HIS A 149 -9.20 -17.17 -34.51
C HIS A 149 -7.84 -17.78 -34.90
N TYR A 150 -7.27 -18.64 -34.06
CA TYR A 150 -6.01 -19.32 -34.37
C TYR A 150 -6.16 -20.31 -35.52
N ALA A 151 -7.22 -21.14 -35.51
CA ALA A 151 -7.48 -22.06 -36.61
C ALA A 151 -7.78 -21.30 -37.92
N ALA A 152 -8.47 -20.16 -37.83
CA ALA A 152 -8.72 -19.30 -38.98
C ALA A 152 -7.42 -18.72 -39.56
N LEU A 153 -6.50 -18.24 -38.72
CA LEU A 153 -5.20 -17.73 -39.16
C LEU A 153 -4.34 -18.83 -39.78
N ARG A 154 -4.32 -20.03 -39.19
CA ARG A 154 -3.60 -21.19 -39.74
C ARG A 154 -4.16 -21.63 -41.08
N ALA A 155 -5.49 -21.69 -41.21
CA ALA A 155 -6.15 -22.02 -42.48
C ALA A 155 -5.91 -20.93 -43.55
N LEU A 156 -5.80 -19.67 -43.14
CA LEU A 156 -5.42 -18.56 -44.02
C LEU A 156 -3.96 -18.67 -44.48
N ASP A 157 -3.04 -19.05 -43.58
CA ASP A 157 -1.63 -19.26 -43.91
C ASP A 157 -1.44 -20.49 -44.83
N GLU A 158 -2.20 -21.56 -44.59
CA GLU A 158 -2.26 -22.74 -45.48
C GLU A 158 -2.81 -22.36 -46.87
N LEU A 159 -3.87 -21.54 -46.92
CA LEU A 159 -4.40 -21.00 -48.16
C LEU A 159 -3.33 -20.19 -48.92
N GLN A 160 -2.57 -19.34 -48.23
CA GLN A 160 -1.55 -18.47 -48.80
C GLN A 160 -0.32 -19.26 -49.31
N ASN A 161 0.20 -20.19 -48.51
CA ASN A 161 1.49 -20.83 -48.78
C ASN A 161 1.38 -22.08 -49.67
N VAL A 162 0.28 -22.83 -49.57
CA VAL A 162 0.09 -24.10 -50.30
C VAL A 162 -0.78 -23.88 -51.54
N HIS A 163 -2.03 -23.48 -51.36
CA HIS A 163 -3.04 -23.53 -52.43
C HIS A 163 -3.03 -22.30 -53.36
N LEU A 164 -2.66 -21.12 -52.87
CA LEU A 164 -2.54 -19.91 -53.71
C LEU A 164 -1.36 -20.02 -54.69
N ARG A 165 -0.27 -20.71 -54.31
CA ARG A 165 0.93 -20.85 -55.15
C ARG A 165 0.67 -21.65 -56.42
N GLU A 166 -0.21 -22.65 -56.35
CA GLU A 166 -0.63 -23.50 -57.48
C GLU A 166 -1.56 -22.76 -58.46
N VAL A 167 -2.33 -21.78 -57.97
CA VAL A 167 -3.44 -21.14 -58.72
C VAL A 167 -3.11 -19.70 -59.18
N THR A 168 -1.89 -19.21 -58.97
CA THR A 168 -1.41 -17.85 -59.35
C THR A 168 -1.69 -17.39 -60.78
N ARG A 169 -2.00 -18.30 -61.71
CA ARG A 169 -2.33 -18.00 -63.11
C ARG A 169 -3.72 -17.39 -63.32
N TYR A 170 -4.61 -17.48 -62.33
CA TYR A 170 -6.01 -17.10 -62.45
C TYR A 170 -6.34 -15.82 -61.66
N LYS A 171 -7.21 -14.97 -62.20
CA LYS A 171 -7.66 -13.71 -61.55
C LYS A 171 -8.29 -13.92 -60.16
N ILE A 172 -8.81 -15.11 -59.88
CA ILE A 172 -9.37 -15.47 -58.56
C ILE A 172 -8.26 -15.47 -57.50
N ALA A 173 -7.07 -15.99 -57.83
CA ALA A 173 -5.92 -15.98 -56.92
C ALA A 173 -5.48 -14.55 -56.60
N GLU A 174 -5.43 -13.65 -57.59
CA GLU A 174 -5.10 -12.23 -57.39
C GLU A 174 -6.12 -11.50 -56.50
N MET A 175 -7.42 -11.80 -56.65
CA MET A 175 -8.47 -11.25 -55.80
C MET A 175 -8.36 -11.74 -54.35
N ILE A 176 -8.03 -13.01 -54.14
CA ILE A 176 -7.86 -13.60 -52.81
C ILE A 176 -6.56 -13.09 -52.16
N GLU A 177 -5.47 -13.00 -52.90
CA GLU A 177 -4.21 -12.43 -52.40
C GLU A 177 -4.40 -10.98 -51.91
N ARG A 178 -5.22 -10.18 -52.62
CA ARG A 178 -5.58 -8.83 -52.16
C ARG A 178 -6.48 -8.83 -50.92
N SER A 179 -7.25 -9.89 -50.66
CA SER A 179 -8.14 -9.99 -49.51
C SER A 179 -7.50 -10.64 -48.28
N VAL A 180 -6.37 -11.34 -48.43
CA VAL A 180 -5.63 -11.95 -47.29
C VAL A 180 -5.22 -10.89 -46.25
N PRO A 181 -4.56 -9.76 -46.59
CA PRO A 181 -4.21 -8.75 -45.58
C PRO A 181 -5.44 -8.11 -44.91
N ALA A 182 -6.56 -8.02 -45.64
CA ALA A 182 -7.81 -7.50 -45.08
C ALA A 182 -8.43 -8.48 -44.07
N THR A 183 -8.42 -9.78 -44.37
CA THR A 183 -8.89 -10.82 -43.45
C THR A 183 -7.97 -10.99 -42.24
N GLN A 184 -6.65 -10.85 -42.38
CA GLN A 184 -5.70 -10.80 -41.26
C GLN A 184 -6.03 -9.64 -40.31
N ARG A 185 -6.29 -8.44 -40.85
CA ARG A 185 -6.72 -7.29 -40.02
C ARG A 185 -8.06 -7.55 -39.33
N LEU A 186 -9.03 -8.15 -40.02
CA LEU A 186 -10.31 -8.50 -39.41
C LEU A 186 -10.15 -9.50 -38.25
N ILE A 187 -9.24 -10.48 -38.39
CA ILE A 187 -8.90 -11.41 -37.29
C ILE A 187 -8.25 -10.63 -36.14
N ALA A 188 -7.27 -9.78 -36.41
CA ALA A 188 -6.61 -8.96 -35.39
C ALA A 188 -7.60 -8.05 -34.63
N ASP A 189 -8.50 -7.38 -35.35
CA ASP A 189 -9.53 -6.52 -34.77
C ASP A 189 -10.52 -7.31 -33.91
N ALA A 190 -10.96 -8.49 -34.38
CA ALA A 190 -11.87 -9.36 -33.65
C ALA A 190 -11.24 -9.87 -32.34
N VAL A 191 -9.97 -10.28 -32.39
CA VAL A 191 -9.23 -10.76 -31.21
C VAL A 191 -8.98 -9.62 -30.22
N THR A 192 -8.68 -8.42 -30.72
CA THR A 192 -8.54 -7.21 -29.89
C THR A 192 -9.87 -6.85 -29.20
N GLN A 193 -11.00 -7.05 -29.88
CA GLN A 193 -12.33 -6.85 -29.29
C GLN A 193 -12.64 -7.89 -28.21
N ASP A 194 -12.31 -9.16 -28.42
CA ASP A 194 -12.45 -10.21 -27.41
C ASP A 194 -11.55 -9.88 -26.19
N LEU A 195 -10.33 -9.38 -26.40
CA LEU A 195 -9.46 -8.89 -25.33
C LEU A 195 -10.05 -7.70 -24.57
N HIS A 196 -10.62 -6.71 -25.26
CA HIS A 196 -11.28 -5.59 -24.59
C HIS A 196 -12.49 -6.03 -23.75
N THR A 197 -13.25 -7.01 -24.23
CA THR A 197 -14.35 -7.62 -23.48
C THR A 197 -13.83 -8.33 -22.23
N TRP A 198 -12.72 -9.04 -22.35
CA TRP A 198 -12.03 -9.66 -21.22
C TRP A 198 -11.50 -8.64 -20.22
N LEU A 199 -10.84 -7.56 -20.68
CA LEU A 199 -10.36 -6.45 -19.84
C LEU A 199 -11.49 -5.74 -19.09
N TYR A 200 -12.70 -5.69 -19.67
CA TYR A 200 -13.88 -5.17 -19.00
C TYR A 200 -14.36 -6.10 -17.87
N ARG A 201 -14.47 -7.41 -18.15
CA ARG A 201 -14.80 -8.41 -17.11
C ARG A 201 -13.78 -8.43 -15.99
N ILE A 202 -12.49 -8.36 -16.33
CA ILE A 202 -11.42 -8.28 -15.34
C ILE A 202 -11.53 -7.07 -14.45
N ARG A 203 -12.04 -5.94 -14.96
CA ARG A 203 -12.25 -4.77 -14.11
C ARG A 203 -13.28 -5.06 -13.01
N GLU A 204 -14.39 -5.70 -13.35
CA GLU A 204 -15.43 -6.07 -12.37
C GLU A 204 -14.91 -7.13 -11.40
N THR A 205 -14.22 -8.15 -11.90
CA THR A 205 -13.65 -9.19 -11.05
C THR A 205 -12.45 -8.72 -10.25
N SER A 206 -11.75 -7.65 -10.67
CA SER A 206 -10.56 -7.16 -9.95
C SER A 206 -10.91 -6.59 -8.58
N GLN A 207 -12.04 -5.90 -8.43
CA GLN A 207 -12.44 -5.43 -7.11
C GLN A 207 -12.72 -6.61 -6.17
N PHE A 208 -13.47 -7.61 -6.64
CA PHE A 208 -13.74 -8.83 -5.89
C PHE A 208 -12.46 -9.64 -5.60
N LEU A 209 -11.52 -9.69 -6.53
CA LEU A 209 -10.20 -10.29 -6.33
C LEU A 209 -9.42 -9.61 -5.19
N GLY A 210 -9.52 -8.28 -5.09
CA GLY A 210 -8.94 -7.50 -3.99
C GLY A 210 -9.57 -7.84 -2.64
N GLU A 211 -10.90 -7.95 -2.60
CA GLU A 211 -11.64 -8.35 -1.39
C GLU A 211 -11.25 -9.75 -0.91
N VAL A 212 -11.22 -10.73 -1.82
CA VAL A 212 -10.76 -12.09 -1.52
C VAL A 212 -9.30 -12.07 -1.05
N ALA A 213 -8.42 -11.31 -1.69
CA ALA A 213 -7.03 -11.19 -1.28
C ALA A 213 -6.88 -10.62 0.14
N PHE A 214 -7.70 -9.63 0.52
CA PHE A 214 -7.71 -9.07 1.87
C PHE A 214 -8.26 -10.05 2.89
N TYR A 215 -9.36 -10.74 2.59
CA TYR A 215 -9.93 -11.75 3.47
C TYR A 215 -8.93 -12.87 3.78
N HIS A 216 -8.22 -13.36 2.77
CA HIS A 216 -7.19 -14.37 2.98
C HIS A 216 -6.00 -13.83 3.77
N THR A 217 -5.58 -12.58 3.53
CA THR A 217 -4.50 -11.96 4.31
C THR A 217 -4.91 -11.78 5.78
N GLU A 218 -6.17 -11.44 6.05
CA GLU A 218 -6.70 -11.34 7.41
C GLU A 218 -6.75 -12.71 8.10
N MET A 219 -7.19 -13.76 7.40
CA MET A 219 -7.16 -15.14 7.90
C MET A 219 -5.74 -15.59 8.23
N ARG A 220 -4.76 -15.28 7.35
CA ARG A 220 -3.33 -15.54 7.61
C ARG A 220 -2.84 -14.82 8.85
N ARG A 221 -3.21 -13.55 9.02
CA ARG A 221 -2.88 -12.75 10.21
C ARG A 221 -3.49 -13.33 11.49
N ALA A 222 -4.74 -13.79 11.45
CA ALA A 222 -5.39 -14.43 12.59
C ALA A 222 -4.68 -15.73 13.00
N ARG A 223 -4.37 -16.60 12.03
CA ARG A 223 -3.60 -17.83 12.28
C ARG A 223 -2.21 -17.55 12.83
N GLN A 224 -1.52 -16.55 12.30
CA GLN A 224 -0.22 -16.15 12.81
C GLN A 224 -0.31 -15.66 14.26
N LYS A 225 -1.35 -14.91 14.60
CA LYS A 225 -1.57 -14.46 15.98
C LYS A 225 -1.81 -15.65 16.93
N GLU A 226 -2.62 -16.62 16.53
CA GLU A 226 -2.81 -17.86 17.31
C GLU A 226 -1.50 -18.65 17.47
N ARG A 227 -0.68 -18.74 16.42
CA ARG A 227 0.65 -19.38 16.47
C ARG A 227 1.63 -18.61 17.36
N ALA A 228 1.58 -17.28 17.32
CA ALA A 228 2.41 -16.41 18.17
C ALA A 228 2.03 -16.52 19.66
N GLU A 229 0.74 -16.68 19.97
CA GLU A 229 0.26 -16.93 21.33
C GLU A 229 0.63 -18.35 21.83
N ALA A 230 0.72 -19.32 20.92
CA ALA A 230 1.12 -20.69 21.25
C ALA A 230 2.64 -20.85 21.46
N ASP A 231 3.46 -20.19 20.62
CA ASP A 231 4.92 -20.27 20.65
C ASP A 231 5.57 -18.87 20.66
N ASP A 232 6.20 -18.52 21.77
CA ASP A 232 6.89 -17.24 22.00
C ASP A 232 8.03 -16.98 20.98
N TYR A 233 8.64 -18.04 20.44
CA TYR A 233 9.63 -17.96 19.36
C TYR A 233 9.00 -17.54 18.02
N LEU A 234 7.76 -17.99 17.74
CA LEU A 234 7.04 -17.64 16.53
C LEU A 234 6.47 -16.22 16.58
N GLY A 235 6.20 -15.69 17.79
CA GLY A 235 5.77 -14.31 18.00
C GLY A 235 6.77 -13.24 17.56
N GLY A 236 8.06 -13.59 17.44
CA GLY A 236 9.09 -12.68 16.93
C GLY A 236 9.09 -12.50 15.41
N PHE A 237 8.43 -13.38 14.65
CA PHE A 237 8.42 -13.31 13.18
C PHE A 237 7.19 -12.55 12.68
N LYS A 238 7.42 -11.63 11.73
CA LYS A 238 6.37 -10.83 11.08
C LYS A 238 5.68 -11.62 9.96
N LEU A 239 4.44 -11.25 9.64
CA LEU A 239 3.73 -11.73 8.44
C LEU A 239 4.61 -11.47 7.20
N ASN A 240 4.63 -12.41 6.25
CA ASN A 240 5.52 -12.42 5.06
C ASN A 240 7.00 -12.69 5.35
N SER A 241 7.37 -13.04 6.59
CA SER A 241 8.69 -13.59 6.86
C SER A 241 8.82 -14.98 6.22
N ALA A 242 10.02 -15.34 5.77
CA ALA A 242 10.28 -16.66 5.20
C ALA A 242 9.84 -17.82 6.14
N VAL A 243 9.92 -17.62 7.45
CA VAL A 243 9.48 -18.60 8.46
C VAL A 243 7.96 -18.75 8.49
N GLU A 244 7.21 -17.66 8.31
CA GLU A 244 5.75 -17.69 8.27
C GLU A 244 5.25 -18.28 6.95
N LEU A 245 5.86 -17.92 5.82
CA LEU A 245 5.52 -18.49 4.50
C LEU A 245 5.69 -20.01 4.47
N VAL A 246 6.80 -20.53 5.04
CA VAL A 246 7.03 -21.98 5.16
C VAL A 246 6.01 -22.64 6.10
N ALA A 247 5.60 -21.95 7.17
CA ALA A 247 4.59 -22.47 8.10
C ALA A 247 3.18 -22.50 7.50
N ASP A 248 2.90 -21.69 6.47
CA ASP A 248 1.60 -21.62 5.79
C ASP A 248 1.54 -22.42 4.47
N GLU A 249 2.61 -23.14 4.08
CA GLU A 249 2.67 -23.96 2.85
C GLU A 249 1.53 -24.99 2.76
N SER A 250 1.02 -25.51 3.88
CA SER A 250 -0.09 -26.48 3.88
C SER A 250 -1.44 -25.88 3.49
N GLU A 251 -1.56 -24.55 3.51
CA GLU A 251 -2.78 -23.80 3.23
C GLU A 251 -2.61 -22.83 2.05
N GLU A 252 -1.69 -23.13 1.12
CA GLU A 252 -1.48 -22.32 -0.09
C GLU A 252 -2.79 -22.11 -0.86
N PHE A 253 -3.14 -20.84 -1.04
CA PHE A 253 -4.35 -20.40 -1.73
C PHE A 253 -3.98 -19.57 -2.96
N ASP A 254 -4.28 -20.08 -4.15
CA ASP A 254 -4.04 -19.35 -5.40
C ASP A 254 -5.14 -18.32 -5.60
N VAL A 255 -4.91 -17.09 -5.15
CA VAL A 255 -5.85 -15.94 -5.27
C VAL A 255 -6.47 -15.80 -6.68
N LEU A 256 -5.78 -16.25 -7.74
CA LEU A 256 -6.25 -16.13 -9.12
C LEU A 256 -7.14 -17.30 -9.60
N ASN A 257 -7.08 -18.46 -8.95
CA ASN A 257 -7.82 -19.67 -9.31
C ASN A 257 -8.40 -20.38 -8.07
N ASN A 258 -9.58 -19.93 -7.64
CA ASN A 258 -10.32 -20.49 -6.51
C ASN A 258 -11.73 -20.89 -6.90
N GLU A 259 -12.47 -21.45 -5.93
CA GLU A 259 -13.89 -21.76 -6.08
C GLU A 259 -14.73 -20.51 -6.36
N GLU A 260 -14.30 -19.34 -5.86
CA GLU A 260 -15.02 -18.06 -6.00
C GLU A 260 -14.56 -17.21 -7.20
N VAL A 261 -13.29 -17.31 -7.60
CA VAL A 261 -12.71 -16.49 -8.68
C VAL A 261 -11.85 -17.34 -9.61
N GLN A 262 -12.17 -17.33 -10.90
CA GLN A 262 -11.32 -17.90 -11.95
C GLN A 262 -11.01 -16.82 -12.99
N VAL A 263 -9.76 -16.35 -13.00
CA VAL A 263 -9.29 -15.42 -14.03
C VAL A 263 -8.70 -16.21 -15.19
N ASP A 264 -9.51 -16.43 -16.22
CA ASP A 264 -9.06 -17.10 -17.45
C ASP A 264 -8.19 -16.17 -18.30
N PHE A 265 -6.90 -16.47 -18.46
CA PHE A 265 -5.97 -15.70 -19.28
C PHE A 265 -5.98 -16.11 -20.77
N SER A 266 -6.80 -17.08 -21.17
CA SER A 266 -6.85 -17.59 -22.56
C SER A 266 -7.01 -16.48 -23.61
N PRO A 267 -7.92 -15.49 -23.46
CA PRO A 267 -8.07 -14.43 -24.45
C PRO A 267 -6.81 -13.57 -24.64
N LEU A 268 -6.04 -13.37 -23.56
CA LEU A 268 -4.78 -12.63 -23.61
C LEU A 268 -3.72 -13.42 -24.37
N PHE A 269 -3.59 -14.72 -24.09
CA PHE A 269 -2.63 -15.59 -24.79
C PHE A 269 -2.98 -15.76 -26.27
N GLU A 270 -4.25 -15.94 -26.61
CA GLU A 270 -4.70 -15.98 -28.01
C GLU A 270 -4.33 -14.70 -28.75
N CYS A 271 -4.57 -13.54 -28.13
CA CYS A 271 -4.20 -12.24 -28.68
C CYS A 271 -2.68 -12.10 -28.85
N LEU A 272 -1.92 -12.49 -27.83
CA LEU A 272 -0.45 -12.46 -27.87
C LEU A 272 0.10 -13.34 -29.01
N HIS A 273 -0.38 -14.57 -29.14
CA HIS A 273 0.08 -15.50 -30.18
C HIS A 273 -0.30 -15.05 -31.60
N ILE A 274 -1.49 -14.48 -31.77
CA ILE A 274 -1.95 -14.00 -33.08
C ILE A 274 -1.15 -12.76 -33.50
N HIS A 275 -0.90 -11.81 -32.59
CA HIS A 275 -0.06 -10.65 -32.90
C HIS A 275 1.42 -11.00 -33.09
N ASP A 276 1.91 -12.06 -32.44
CA ASP A 276 3.25 -12.60 -32.70
C ASP A 276 3.35 -13.23 -34.10
N ALA A 277 2.36 -14.04 -34.50
CA ALA A 277 2.28 -14.59 -35.85
C ALA A 277 2.17 -13.51 -36.95
N LEU A 278 1.55 -12.37 -36.64
CA LEU A 278 1.44 -11.21 -37.54
C LEU A 278 2.67 -10.28 -37.50
N GLY A 279 3.59 -10.46 -36.55
CA GLY A 279 4.76 -9.60 -36.36
C GLY A 279 4.44 -8.19 -35.82
N GLU A 280 3.27 -7.99 -35.21
CA GLU A 280 2.80 -6.69 -34.69
C GLU A 280 2.82 -6.62 -33.15
N THR A 281 3.76 -7.32 -32.50
CA THR A 281 3.83 -7.42 -31.04
C THR A 281 4.10 -6.10 -30.33
N GLU A 282 4.95 -5.22 -30.90
CA GLU A 282 5.26 -3.91 -30.30
C GLU A 282 4.05 -2.97 -30.27
N LYS A 283 3.25 -2.96 -31.34
CA LYS A 283 2.01 -2.17 -31.40
C LYS A 283 1.02 -2.65 -30.36
N PHE A 284 0.83 -3.96 -30.28
CA PHE A 284 -0.06 -4.58 -29.30
C PHE A 284 0.36 -4.27 -27.85
N ARG A 285 1.66 -4.32 -27.54
CA ARG A 285 2.20 -3.92 -26.22
C ARG A 285 1.87 -2.47 -25.89
N ALA A 286 2.03 -1.56 -26.85
CA ALA A 286 1.74 -0.14 -26.66
C ALA A 286 0.23 0.11 -26.43
N ASP A 287 -0.63 -0.54 -27.21
CA ASP A 287 -2.09 -0.40 -27.10
C ASP A 287 -2.64 -1.01 -25.79
N TYR A 288 -2.11 -2.16 -25.39
CA TYR A 288 -2.42 -2.79 -24.10
C TYR A 288 -2.00 -1.87 -22.94
N ALA A 289 -0.75 -1.39 -22.95
CA ALA A 289 -0.24 -0.48 -21.91
C ALA A 289 -1.04 0.83 -21.84
N ALA A 290 -1.47 1.37 -22.99
CA ALA A 290 -2.33 2.56 -23.04
C ALA A 290 -3.72 2.29 -22.46
N THR A 291 -4.32 1.13 -22.75
CA THR A 291 -5.63 0.75 -22.21
C THR A 291 -5.57 0.54 -20.70
N ARG A 292 -4.52 -0.13 -20.19
CA ARG A 292 -4.33 -0.32 -18.74
C ARG A 292 -4.09 0.99 -18.00
N ARG A 293 -3.34 1.94 -18.59
CA ARG A 293 -3.20 3.31 -18.05
C ARG A 293 -4.56 4.03 -17.92
N ARG A 294 -5.40 3.96 -18.97
CA ARG A 294 -6.75 4.54 -18.91
C ARG A 294 -7.64 3.86 -17.87
N GLN A 295 -7.54 2.54 -17.72
CA GLN A 295 -8.31 1.80 -16.71
C GLN A 295 -7.89 2.17 -15.28
N LYS A 296 -6.60 2.41 -15.03
CA LYS A 296 -6.11 2.96 -13.76
C LYS A 296 -6.77 4.30 -13.45
N ASP A 297 -6.77 5.23 -14.42
CA ASP A 297 -7.34 6.57 -14.21
C ASP A 297 -8.87 6.53 -13.97
N LEU A 298 -9.57 5.52 -14.47
CA LEU A 298 -11.00 5.29 -14.21
C LEU A 298 -11.29 4.58 -12.90
N LEU A 299 -10.29 3.94 -12.28
CA LEU A 299 -10.43 3.23 -11.02
C LEU A 299 -10.31 4.18 -9.82
N ILE A 300 -9.54 5.26 -9.96
CA ILE A 300 -9.27 6.21 -8.90
C ILE A 300 -10.38 7.29 -8.87
N PRO A 301 -11.21 7.36 -7.83
CA PRO A 301 -12.23 8.40 -7.69
C PRO A 301 -11.59 9.77 -7.41
N GLN A 302 -12.27 10.86 -7.78
CA GLN A 302 -11.78 12.22 -7.58
C GLN A 302 -11.82 12.68 -6.12
N THR A 303 -12.71 12.12 -5.31
CA THR A 303 -12.82 12.40 -3.87
C THR A 303 -13.22 11.13 -3.13
N ILE A 304 -12.72 10.98 -1.90
CA ILE A 304 -13.09 9.89 -0.99
C ILE A 304 -13.74 10.52 0.24
N ASN A 305 -14.91 10.00 0.63
CA ASN A 305 -15.51 10.34 1.92
C ASN A 305 -15.07 9.32 2.97
N LEU A 306 -14.16 9.72 3.86
CA LEU A 306 -13.72 8.92 5.02
C LEU A 306 -14.70 9.00 6.22
N LEU A 307 -15.88 9.59 6.02
CA LEU A 307 -16.89 9.79 7.08
C LEU A 307 -17.94 8.67 7.13
N ASP A 308 -18.01 7.82 6.10
CA ASP A 308 -18.91 6.65 6.10
C ASP A 308 -18.61 5.73 7.28
N GLU A 309 -19.65 5.27 7.96
CA GLU A 309 -19.51 4.49 9.20
C GLU A 309 -18.78 3.16 9.02
N GLU A 310 -18.73 2.64 7.79
CA GLU A 310 -18.13 1.34 7.45
C GLU A 310 -16.78 1.45 6.71
N ASN A 311 -16.26 2.66 6.43
CA ASN A 311 -15.08 2.86 5.56
C ASN A 311 -15.19 2.17 4.17
N SER A 312 -16.39 1.80 3.73
CA SER A 312 -16.65 1.02 2.51
C SER A 312 -16.11 1.69 1.25
N SER A 313 -16.19 3.01 1.18
CA SER A 313 -15.64 3.81 0.08
C SER A 313 -14.11 3.71 -0.04
N LEU A 314 -13.40 3.59 1.09
CA LEU A 314 -11.95 3.41 1.09
C LEU A 314 -11.57 1.94 0.86
N SER A 315 -12.28 1.00 1.52
CA SER A 315 -12.07 -0.43 1.32
C SER A 315 -12.21 -0.79 -0.15
N GLY A 316 -13.29 -0.35 -0.80
CA GLY A 316 -13.52 -0.59 -2.23
C GLY A 316 -12.44 0.03 -3.14
N LEU A 317 -11.88 1.20 -2.77
CA LEU A 317 -10.75 1.76 -3.52
C LEU A 317 -9.49 0.90 -3.36
N LEU A 318 -9.13 0.52 -2.13
CA LEU A 318 -7.93 -0.25 -1.85
C LEU A 318 -8.04 -1.68 -2.43
N GLU A 319 -9.22 -2.30 -2.36
CA GLU A 319 -9.54 -3.57 -2.99
C GLU A 319 -9.42 -3.48 -4.51
N GLY A 320 -10.02 -2.47 -5.14
CA GLY A 320 -9.90 -2.24 -6.58
C GLY A 320 -8.44 -2.00 -7.01
N MET A 321 -7.67 -1.25 -6.21
CA MET A 321 -6.25 -1.03 -6.45
C MET A 321 -5.44 -2.32 -6.31
N ALA A 322 -5.69 -3.11 -5.26
CA ALA A 322 -5.02 -4.37 -5.01
C ALA A 322 -5.29 -5.36 -6.14
N GLY A 323 -6.55 -5.56 -6.52
CA GLY A 323 -6.91 -6.46 -7.60
C GLY A 323 -6.33 -6.06 -8.96
N PHE A 324 -6.31 -4.76 -9.28
CA PHE A 324 -5.64 -4.28 -10.49
C PHE A 324 -4.14 -4.62 -10.49
N ALA A 325 -3.45 -4.36 -9.37
CA ALA A 325 -2.03 -4.63 -9.25
C ALA A 325 -1.71 -6.14 -9.29
N ILE A 326 -2.51 -6.97 -8.59
CA ILE A 326 -2.37 -8.43 -8.61
C ILE A 326 -2.51 -8.97 -10.05
N VAL A 327 -3.52 -8.50 -10.80
CA VAL A 327 -3.70 -8.91 -12.20
C VAL A 327 -2.52 -8.49 -13.08
N GLU A 328 -1.96 -7.29 -12.91
CA GLU A 328 -0.77 -6.87 -13.66
C GLU A 328 0.44 -7.74 -13.35
N LYS A 329 0.68 -8.06 -12.07
CA LYS A 329 1.80 -8.92 -11.68
C LYS A 329 1.63 -10.35 -12.17
N ALA A 330 0.43 -10.89 -12.07
CA ALA A 330 0.07 -12.20 -12.61
C ALA A 330 0.28 -12.25 -14.13
N THR A 331 -0.12 -11.19 -14.84
CA THR A 331 0.09 -11.06 -16.28
C THR A 331 1.58 -11.10 -16.62
N MET A 332 2.41 -10.39 -15.87
CA MET A 332 3.86 -10.37 -16.05
C MET A 332 4.53 -11.72 -15.74
N GLN A 333 4.09 -12.43 -14.68
CA GLN A 333 4.64 -13.75 -14.35
C GLN A 333 4.27 -14.82 -15.39
N LYS A 334 3.07 -14.72 -15.97
CA LYS A 334 2.55 -15.69 -16.94
C LYS A 334 3.00 -15.44 -18.38
N THR A 335 3.53 -14.25 -18.70
CA THR A 335 3.92 -13.89 -20.07
C THR A 335 5.42 -13.62 -20.18
N ASP A 336 6.08 -14.18 -21.20
CA ASP A 336 7.50 -13.94 -21.44
C ASP A 336 7.71 -12.58 -22.13
N ASN A 337 8.38 -11.66 -21.44
CA ASN A 337 8.82 -10.35 -21.97
C ASN A 337 7.72 -9.45 -22.57
N PHE A 338 6.44 -9.68 -22.28
CA PHE A 338 5.34 -8.86 -22.79
C PHE A 338 5.27 -7.47 -22.13
N ARG A 339 5.51 -7.41 -20.81
CA ARG A 339 5.56 -6.18 -20.01
C ARG A 339 6.89 -6.11 -19.26
N SER A 340 7.45 -4.91 -19.17
CA SER A 340 8.61 -4.61 -18.33
C SER A 340 8.17 -4.46 -16.87
N GLN A 341 9.02 -4.92 -15.95
CA GLN A 341 8.86 -4.69 -14.52
C GLN A 341 8.75 -3.18 -14.20
N SER A 342 9.56 -2.36 -14.86
CA SER A 342 9.56 -0.90 -14.69
C SER A 342 8.21 -0.26 -14.98
N ASP A 343 7.52 -0.70 -16.03
CA ASP A 343 6.22 -0.12 -16.39
C ASP A 343 5.13 -0.47 -15.39
N VAL A 344 5.21 -1.65 -14.76
CA VAL A 344 4.27 -2.08 -13.72
C VAL A 344 4.56 -1.32 -12.42
N ASP A 345 5.83 -1.15 -12.08
CA ASP A 345 6.25 -0.37 -10.90
C ASP A 345 5.87 1.11 -11.04
N GLU A 346 6.03 1.73 -12.22
CA GLU A 346 5.58 3.11 -12.48
C GLU A 346 4.06 3.28 -12.31
N LEU A 347 3.27 2.30 -12.78
CA LEU A 347 1.82 2.31 -12.59
C LEU A 347 1.47 2.22 -11.10
N TRP A 348 2.14 1.33 -10.37
CA TRP A 348 1.96 1.15 -8.94
C TRP A 348 2.32 2.41 -8.14
N ASP A 349 3.45 3.05 -8.45
CA ASP A 349 3.87 4.28 -7.79
C ASP A 349 2.88 5.42 -8.06
N SER A 350 2.38 5.55 -9.29
CA SER A 350 1.32 6.51 -9.63
C SER A 350 0.04 6.25 -8.82
N MET A 351 -0.38 4.98 -8.69
CA MET A 351 -1.55 4.59 -7.89
C MET A 351 -1.36 4.94 -6.41
N CYS A 352 -0.19 4.63 -5.84
CA CYS A 352 0.13 4.96 -4.46
C CYS A 352 0.09 6.48 -4.22
N GLN A 353 0.69 7.29 -5.09
CA GLN A 353 0.67 8.75 -4.95
C GLN A 353 -0.75 9.33 -5.02
N SER A 354 -1.59 8.81 -5.92
CA SER A 354 -3.00 9.20 -5.99
C SER A 354 -3.76 8.81 -4.73
N ALA A 355 -3.57 7.60 -4.20
CA ALA A 355 -4.19 7.17 -2.95
C ALA A 355 -3.73 8.03 -1.76
N ILE A 356 -2.42 8.31 -1.65
CA ILE A 356 -1.86 9.16 -0.60
C ILE A 356 -2.45 10.56 -0.64
N SER A 357 -2.58 11.17 -1.84
CA SER A 357 -3.15 12.52 -1.95
C SER A 357 -4.65 12.56 -1.59
N LEU A 358 -5.43 11.55 -1.99
CA LEU A 358 -6.84 11.43 -1.63
C LEU A 358 -7.02 11.21 -0.12
N ILE A 359 -6.27 10.26 0.47
CA ILE A 359 -6.34 9.96 1.90
C ILE A 359 -5.88 11.18 2.71
N SER A 360 -4.79 11.83 2.34
CA SER A 360 -4.28 13.02 3.04
C SER A 360 -5.27 14.19 2.98
N SER A 361 -5.94 14.39 1.84
CA SER A 361 -6.99 15.41 1.72
C SER A 361 -8.20 15.10 2.58
N ALA A 362 -8.60 13.84 2.68
CA ALA A 362 -9.76 13.44 3.47
C ALA A 362 -9.43 13.34 4.96
N LEU A 363 -8.17 13.13 5.34
CA LEU A 363 -7.68 13.04 6.71
C LEU A 363 -7.89 14.33 7.51
N HIS A 364 -7.89 15.49 6.84
CA HIS A 364 -8.17 16.77 7.49
C HIS A 364 -9.58 16.82 8.09
N ASN A 365 -10.54 16.06 7.57
CA ASN A 365 -11.93 16.07 8.00
C ASN A 365 -12.24 15.03 9.09
N VAL A 366 -11.26 14.21 9.49
CA VAL A 366 -11.46 13.16 10.50
C VAL A 366 -10.98 13.65 11.85
N ASP A 367 -11.93 13.81 12.78
CA ASP A 367 -11.69 14.24 14.17
C ASP A 367 -11.82 13.12 15.21
N ASN A 368 -12.13 11.88 14.78
CA ASN A 368 -12.34 10.73 15.67
C ASN A 368 -11.15 9.76 15.61
N ASP A 369 -10.58 9.46 16.77
CA ASP A 369 -9.45 8.56 17.01
C ASP A 369 -9.74 7.09 16.66
N ASP A 370 -10.93 6.57 17.01
CA ASP A 370 -11.33 5.20 16.70
C ASP A 370 -11.47 4.97 15.18
N LYS A 371 -11.95 5.98 14.45
CA LYS A 371 -12.04 5.91 12.98
C LYS A 371 -10.66 5.85 12.33
N LEU A 372 -9.67 6.56 12.89
CA LEU A 372 -8.29 6.50 12.41
C LEU A 372 -7.64 5.13 12.69
N LEU A 373 -7.98 4.47 13.79
CA LEU A 373 -7.53 3.11 14.07
C LEU A 373 -8.09 2.10 13.06
N LYS A 374 -9.40 2.18 12.75
CA LYS A 374 -10.00 1.33 11.70
C LYS A 374 -9.38 1.60 10.32
N LEU A 375 -9.16 2.87 9.99
CA LEU A 375 -8.48 3.30 8.76
C LEU A 375 -7.07 2.70 8.67
N LYS A 376 -6.30 2.78 9.76
CA LYS A 376 -4.98 2.15 9.87
C LYS A 376 -5.08 0.63 9.67
N GLY A 377 -6.07 -0.03 10.26
CA GLY A 377 -6.30 -1.47 10.09
C GLY A 377 -6.44 -1.88 8.62
N VAL A 378 -7.31 -1.20 7.88
CA VAL A 378 -7.52 -1.47 6.44
C VAL A 378 -6.25 -1.17 5.62
N LEU A 379 -5.56 -0.06 5.90
CA LEU A 379 -4.30 0.28 5.23
C LEU A 379 -3.18 -0.72 5.53
N ALA A 380 -3.09 -1.21 6.77
CA ALA A 380 -2.11 -2.20 7.17
C ALA A 380 -2.37 -3.55 6.46
N LEU A 381 -3.64 -3.97 6.35
CA LEU A 381 -4.03 -5.16 5.58
C LEU A 381 -3.65 -5.00 4.10
N PHE A 382 -3.92 -3.83 3.51
CA PHE A 382 -3.51 -3.54 2.13
C PHE A 382 -1.99 -3.60 1.94
N ILE A 383 -1.21 -2.99 2.83
CA ILE A 383 0.26 -3.01 2.82
C ILE A 383 0.77 -4.45 2.89
N GLN A 384 0.24 -5.27 3.80
CA GLN A 384 0.62 -6.67 3.97
C GLN A 384 0.29 -7.54 2.76
N THR A 385 -0.90 -7.31 2.18
CA THR A 385 -1.34 -8.02 0.98
C THR A 385 -0.38 -7.71 -0.18
N MET A 386 -0.06 -6.44 -0.40
CA MET A 386 0.80 -6.01 -1.51
C MET A 386 2.28 -6.39 -1.32
N ASP A 387 2.75 -6.44 -0.08
CA ASP A 387 4.10 -6.91 0.26
C ASP A 387 4.26 -8.42 -0.03
N SER A 388 3.21 -9.22 0.16
CA SER A 388 3.18 -10.65 -0.22
C SER A 388 3.44 -10.85 -1.71
N TRP A 389 2.91 -9.95 -2.54
CA TRP A 389 3.14 -9.96 -3.98
C TRP A 389 4.48 -9.36 -4.37
N GLY A 390 5.26 -8.76 -3.46
CA GLY A 390 6.59 -8.19 -3.71
C GLY A 390 6.56 -6.81 -4.39
N TYR A 391 5.56 -5.98 -4.09
CA TYR A 391 5.53 -4.58 -4.51
C TYR A 391 6.26 -3.67 -3.50
N PRO A 392 6.89 -2.56 -3.92
CA PRO A 392 7.49 -1.61 -2.99
C PRO A 392 6.41 -0.85 -2.22
N VAL A 393 6.45 -0.91 -0.89
CA VAL A 393 5.42 -0.34 0.00
C VAL A 393 5.86 0.93 0.75
N ASN A 394 7.08 1.42 0.49
CA ASN A 394 7.69 2.54 1.21
C ASN A 394 6.83 3.81 1.22
N SER A 395 6.15 4.11 0.11
CA SER A 395 5.27 5.28 -0.02
C SER A 395 4.06 5.19 0.93
N LEU A 396 3.51 3.99 1.12
CA LEU A 396 2.38 3.75 2.03
C LEU A 396 2.84 3.71 3.50
N ASP A 397 4.06 3.25 3.77
CA ASP A 397 4.67 3.36 5.11
C ASP A 397 4.83 4.84 5.53
N SER A 398 5.14 5.74 4.59
CA SER A 398 5.18 7.18 4.85
C SER A 398 3.79 7.79 5.15
N LEU A 399 2.73 7.24 4.55
CA LEU A 399 1.35 7.62 4.85
C LEU A 399 0.95 7.16 6.25
N LEU A 400 1.36 5.96 6.68
CA LEU A 400 1.14 5.48 8.04
C LEU A 400 1.80 6.42 9.07
N LEU A 401 3.00 6.96 8.80
CA LEU A 401 3.62 7.97 9.64
C LEU A 401 2.78 9.26 9.71
N THR A 402 2.27 9.72 8.57
CA THR A 402 1.39 10.91 8.52
C THR A 402 0.09 10.69 9.30
N LEU A 403 -0.48 9.48 9.22
CA LEU A 403 -1.65 9.08 10.01
C LEU A 403 -1.33 9.04 11.50
N PHE A 404 -0.16 8.54 11.88
CA PHE A 404 0.30 8.50 13.26
C PHE A 404 0.49 9.91 13.84
N ASP A 405 1.06 10.84 13.08
CA ASP A 405 1.21 12.23 13.50
C ASP A 405 -0.15 12.90 13.74
N LYS A 406 -1.11 12.67 12.83
CA LYS A 406 -2.49 13.15 12.99
C LYS A 406 -3.17 12.51 14.21
N TYR A 407 -3.06 11.19 14.38
CA TYR A 407 -3.60 10.47 15.52
C TYR A 407 -3.03 11.00 16.84
N SER A 408 -1.71 11.16 16.92
CA SER A 408 -1.02 11.76 18.06
C SER A 408 -1.50 13.18 18.34
N SER A 409 -1.74 13.99 17.31
CA SER A 409 -2.25 15.36 17.48
C SER A 409 -3.67 15.42 18.04
N LEU A 410 -4.56 14.51 17.61
CA LEU A 410 -5.93 14.42 18.13
C LEU A 410 -5.93 13.92 19.57
N LEU A 411 -5.09 12.93 19.86
CA LEU A 411 -4.96 12.38 21.20
C LEU A 411 -4.41 13.43 22.19
N LYS A 412 -3.41 14.24 21.78
CA LYS A 412 -2.95 15.41 22.54
C LYS A 412 -4.07 16.40 22.83
N LYS A 413 -4.92 16.67 21.84
CA LYS A 413 -6.04 17.60 21.98
C LYS A 413 -7.06 17.09 22.99
N ARG A 414 -7.46 15.82 22.88
CA ARG A 414 -8.37 15.16 23.83
C ARG A 414 -7.81 15.19 25.25
N PHE A 415 -6.55 14.79 25.45
CA PHE A 415 -5.89 14.89 26.74
C PHE A 415 -5.89 16.32 27.29
N SER A 416 -5.65 17.33 26.44
CA SER A 416 -5.67 18.73 26.85
C SER A 416 -7.06 19.20 27.28
N ASP A 417 -8.12 18.74 26.59
CA ASP A 417 -9.50 19.08 26.90
C ASP A 417 -9.92 18.40 28.22
N ASP A 418 -9.63 17.11 28.38
CA ASP A 418 -9.89 16.33 29.60
C ASP A 418 -9.12 16.93 30.81
N PHE A 419 -7.85 17.29 30.62
CA PHE A 419 -7.04 17.94 31.66
C PHE A 419 -7.61 19.30 32.09
N GLN A 420 -8.10 20.10 31.13
CA GLN A 420 -8.69 21.40 31.44
C GLN A 420 -9.97 21.24 32.28
N GLU A 421 -10.77 20.21 32.01
CA GLU A 421 -11.94 19.85 32.83
C GLU A 421 -11.53 19.47 34.25
N ILE A 422 -10.51 18.62 34.41
CA ILE A 422 -9.97 18.19 35.72
C ILE A 422 -9.49 19.41 36.52
N VAL A 423 -8.69 20.30 35.92
CA VAL A 423 -8.17 21.50 36.58
C VAL A 423 -9.29 22.47 36.97
N SER A 424 -10.38 22.53 36.21
CA SER A 424 -11.52 23.40 36.51
C SER A 424 -12.36 22.90 37.68
N THR A 425 -12.34 21.59 37.92
CA THR A 425 -13.14 20.90 38.95
C THR A 425 -12.36 20.69 40.25
N ASP A 426 -11.02 20.77 40.21
CA ASP A 426 -10.20 20.51 41.41
C ASP A 426 -10.26 21.67 42.43
N ASP A 427 -10.51 21.30 43.69
CA ASP A 427 -10.56 22.21 44.84
C ASP A 427 -9.18 22.37 45.52
N TYR A 428 -8.14 21.66 45.07
CA TYR A 428 -6.78 21.67 45.62
C TYR A 428 -6.76 21.40 47.14
N MET A 429 -7.54 20.40 47.56
CA MET A 429 -7.51 19.86 48.91
C MET A 429 -6.98 18.42 48.90
N PRO A 430 -6.34 17.97 49.99
CA PRO A 430 -5.97 16.57 50.16
C PRO A 430 -7.17 15.64 49.95
N MET A 431 -7.01 14.59 49.15
CA MET A 431 -8.11 13.67 48.79
C MET A 431 -8.50 12.79 49.99
N PRO A 432 -9.75 12.87 50.50
CA PRO A 432 -10.23 11.93 51.50
C PRO A 432 -10.67 10.61 50.85
N ILE A 433 -10.21 9.50 51.38
CA ILE A 433 -10.61 8.16 50.96
C ILE A 433 -11.42 7.51 52.07
N ASN A 434 -12.63 7.08 51.72
CA ASN A 434 -13.59 6.52 52.68
C ASN A 434 -13.59 4.98 52.67
N ASN A 435 -13.13 4.34 51.59
CA ASN A 435 -13.19 2.90 51.37
C ASN A 435 -11.83 2.29 50.99
N ALA A 436 -11.58 1.04 51.39
CA ALA A 436 -10.38 0.29 51.00
C ALA A 436 -10.30 -0.03 49.50
N ASP A 437 -11.44 -0.23 48.85
CA ASP A 437 -11.52 -0.48 47.41
C ASP A 437 -11.12 0.75 46.59
N GLU A 438 -11.49 1.95 47.05
CA GLU A 438 -11.10 3.22 46.44
C GLU A 438 -9.59 3.45 46.61
N TYR A 439 -9.05 3.15 47.80
CA TYR A 439 -7.62 3.20 48.08
C TYR A 439 -6.81 2.32 47.11
N THR A 440 -7.23 1.06 46.96
CA THR A 440 -6.55 0.09 46.09
C THR A 440 -6.61 0.53 44.62
N LYS A 441 -7.76 1.03 44.17
CA LYS A 441 -7.90 1.57 42.80
C LYS A 441 -6.98 2.76 42.56
N VAL A 442 -6.96 3.74 43.48
CA VAL A 442 -6.12 4.93 43.36
C VAL A 442 -4.64 4.56 43.35
N ILE A 443 -4.19 3.61 44.18
CA ILE A 443 -2.79 3.14 44.18
C ILE A 443 -2.46 2.36 42.91
N SER A 444 -3.35 1.49 42.44
CA SER A 444 -3.09 0.72 41.22
C SER A 444 -2.86 1.62 40.01
N VAL A 445 -3.50 2.79 40.01
CA VAL A 445 -3.53 3.77 38.93
C VAL A 445 -2.45 4.84 39.07
N SER A 446 -2.17 5.29 40.29
CA SER A 446 -1.16 6.32 40.55
C SER A 446 0.22 5.70 40.67
N TRP A 447 1.25 6.39 40.21
CA TRP A 447 2.64 6.04 40.48
C TRP A 447 3.02 6.49 41.90
N TYR A 448 2.24 6.06 42.90
CA TYR A 448 2.46 6.37 44.30
C TYR A 448 2.98 5.13 45.02
N THR A 449 4.19 5.24 45.57
CA THR A 449 4.71 4.22 46.49
C THR A 449 4.26 4.61 47.90
N PRO A 450 3.31 3.88 48.52
CA PRO A 450 2.92 4.16 49.89
C PRO A 450 4.11 3.95 50.84
N PRO A 451 4.24 4.74 51.92
CA PRO A 451 5.17 4.46 53.00
C PRO A 451 4.96 3.04 53.56
N PRO A 452 5.99 2.39 54.13
CA PRO A 452 5.91 1.01 54.63
C PRO A 452 4.84 0.77 55.73
N GLU A 453 4.34 1.84 56.35
CA GLU A 453 3.24 1.80 57.32
C GLU A 453 1.83 1.79 56.67
N GLN A 454 1.74 2.09 55.37
CA GLN A 454 0.50 2.19 54.57
C GLN A 454 0.39 1.11 53.48
N GLU A 455 1.35 0.17 53.41
CA GLU A 455 1.29 -0.98 52.48
C GLU A 455 0.22 -2.01 52.87
N ASN A 456 -0.12 -2.12 54.17
CA ASN A 456 -1.13 -3.04 54.68
C ASN A 456 -2.55 -2.44 54.62
N VAL A 457 -3.23 -2.65 53.49
CA VAL A 457 -4.62 -2.18 53.24
C VAL A 457 -5.62 -2.64 54.32
N GLU A 458 -5.37 -3.78 54.98
CA GLU A 458 -6.27 -4.37 55.99
C GLU A 458 -6.15 -3.75 57.40
N GLU A 459 -5.08 -3.02 57.71
CA GLU A 459 -4.86 -2.39 59.03
C GLU A 459 -5.19 -0.89 59.07
N MET A 460 -5.60 -0.31 57.93
CA MET A 460 -5.88 1.13 57.83
C MET A 460 -7.26 1.52 58.39
N THR A 461 -7.30 2.52 59.26
CA THR A 461 -8.54 3.16 59.71
C THR A 461 -9.01 4.21 58.70
N TYR A 462 -10.17 3.99 58.07
CA TYR A 462 -10.83 4.95 57.19
C TYR A 462 -11.69 5.93 58.01
N PRO A 463 -11.73 7.23 57.66
CA PRO A 463 -11.24 7.84 56.41
C PRO A 463 -9.74 8.16 56.46
N CYS A 464 -9.01 7.75 55.42
CA CYS A 464 -7.60 8.08 55.23
C CYS A 464 -7.49 9.26 54.25
N VAL A 465 -6.66 10.24 54.55
CA VAL A 465 -6.43 11.39 53.67
C VAL A 465 -5.11 11.18 52.93
N LEU A 466 -5.16 11.19 51.61
CA LEU A 466 -3.96 11.14 50.77
C LEU A 466 -3.32 12.53 50.67
N PRO A 467 -1.98 12.60 50.55
CA PRO A 467 -1.25 13.86 50.56
C PRO A 467 -1.48 14.70 49.30
N PHE A 468 -1.98 14.12 48.21
CA PHE A 468 -2.23 14.78 46.93
C PHE A 468 -3.73 15.07 46.70
N SER A 469 -4.02 16.03 45.80
CA SER A 469 -5.40 16.35 45.40
C SER A 469 -5.96 15.35 44.39
N GLN A 470 -7.28 15.42 44.15
CA GLN A 470 -7.97 14.56 43.18
C GLN A 470 -7.43 14.69 41.76
N MET A 471 -6.79 15.81 41.43
CA MET A 471 -6.17 16.01 40.12
C MET A 471 -5.05 15.01 39.83
N TYR A 472 -4.20 14.66 40.81
CA TYR A 472 -3.03 13.81 40.55
C TYR A 472 -3.40 12.40 40.04
N PRO A 473 -4.28 11.63 40.72
CA PRO A 473 -4.69 10.32 40.21
C PRO A 473 -5.40 10.37 38.86
N LEU A 474 -6.27 11.37 38.63
CA LEU A 474 -7.00 11.50 37.37
C LEU A 474 -6.04 11.74 36.20
N VAL A 475 -5.05 12.62 36.37
CA VAL A 475 -4.02 12.86 35.36
C VAL A 475 -3.17 11.61 35.12
N CYS A 476 -2.89 10.81 36.16
CA CYS A 476 -2.20 9.52 35.98
C CYS A 476 -3.03 8.53 35.15
N ILE A 477 -4.37 8.48 35.33
CA ILE A 477 -5.27 7.69 34.48
C ILE A 477 -5.15 8.13 33.03
N ASP A 478 -5.23 9.45 32.80
CA ASP A 478 -5.23 9.99 31.44
C ASP A 478 -3.90 9.75 30.75
N ILE A 479 -2.76 9.88 31.45
CA ILE A 479 -1.44 9.56 30.88
C ILE A 479 -1.33 8.07 30.57
N ARG A 480 -1.82 7.17 31.43
CA ARG A 480 -1.81 5.73 31.16
C ARG A 480 -2.71 5.37 29.99
N ASN A 481 -3.90 5.96 29.90
CA ASN A 481 -4.81 5.78 28.77
C ASN A 481 -4.18 6.30 27.46
N PHE A 482 -3.55 7.47 27.51
CA PHE A 482 -2.79 8.05 26.40
C PHE A 482 -1.67 7.11 25.92
N LEU A 483 -0.87 6.57 26.84
CA LEU A 483 0.17 5.58 26.52
C LEU A 483 -0.42 4.34 25.87
N ASN A 484 -1.46 3.74 26.49
CA ASN A 484 -2.10 2.54 25.97
C ASN A 484 -2.66 2.75 24.56
N GLN A 485 -3.24 3.91 24.28
CA GLN A 485 -3.76 4.26 22.95
C GLN A 485 -2.65 4.43 21.90
N ILE A 486 -1.51 5.02 22.27
CA ILE A 486 -0.34 5.08 21.39
C ILE A 486 0.24 3.68 21.14
N TYR A 487 0.29 2.82 22.16
CA TYR A 487 0.76 1.44 22.02
C TYR A 487 -0.22 0.57 21.23
N LEU A 488 -1.53 0.76 21.35
CA LEU A 488 -2.54 0.14 20.48
C LEU A 488 -2.31 0.54 19.02
N PHE A 489 -1.94 1.79 18.77
CA PHE A 489 -1.49 2.21 17.45
C PHE A 489 -0.13 1.62 17.06
N SER A 490 0.72 1.22 18.00
CA SER A 490 2.02 0.59 17.72
C SER A 490 1.94 -0.93 17.47
N ASP A 491 0.95 -1.61 18.05
CA ASP A 491 0.89 -3.08 18.10
C ASP A 491 0.77 -3.71 16.70
N ASP A 492 0.05 -3.03 15.80
CA ASP A 492 -0.07 -3.50 14.42
C ASP A 492 1.00 -2.89 13.50
N HIS A 493 1.96 -3.72 13.11
CA HIS A 493 2.79 -3.63 11.88
C HIS A 493 3.58 -2.32 11.66
N PHE A 494 3.84 -1.53 12.70
CA PHE A 494 4.63 -0.32 12.57
C PHE A 494 6.13 -0.67 12.50
N LYS A 495 6.75 -0.50 11.33
CA LYS A 495 8.19 -0.73 11.13
C LYS A 495 9.08 0.31 11.84
N HIS A 496 8.51 1.46 12.20
CA HIS A 496 9.23 2.62 12.74
C HIS A 496 9.03 2.81 14.26
N THR A 497 9.34 1.80 15.07
CA THR A 497 9.26 1.87 16.55
C THR A 497 10.05 3.05 17.12
N THR A 498 11.19 3.41 16.51
CA THR A 498 12.00 4.56 16.95
C THR A 498 11.30 5.91 16.76
N VAL A 499 10.43 6.03 15.75
CA VAL A 499 9.66 7.26 15.52
C VAL A 499 8.53 7.33 16.55
N ILE A 500 7.91 6.21 16.90
CA ILE A 500 6.92 6.13 17.97
C ILE A 500 7.53 6.57 19.30
N ASP A 501 8.68 6.01 19.68
CA ASP A 501 9.34 6.38 20.94
C ASP A 501 9.70 7.88 20.97
N LYS A 502 10.15 8.42 19.84
CA LYS A 502 10.48 9.84 19.70
C LYS A 502 9.24 10.72 19.80
N THR A 503 8.19 10.43 19.04
CA THR A 503 6.92 11.17 19.06
C THR A 503 6.23 11.04 20.41
N LEU A 504 6.29 9.87 21.05
CA LEU A 504 5.77 9.63 22.38
C LEU A 504 6.52 10.48 23.41
N LYS A 505 7.85 10.49 23.36
CA LYS A 505 8.66 11.36 24.22
C LYS A 505 8.31 12.84 24.00
N GLU A 506 8.32 13.31 22.76
CA GLU A 506 8.03 14.71 22.42
C GLU A 506 6.60 15.11 22.78
N SER A 507 5.63 14.23 22.56
CA SER A 507 4.23 14.46 22.90
C SER A 507 4.00 14.52 24.40
N LEU A 508 4.59 13.60 25.15
CA LEU A 508 4.50 13.56 26.59
C LEU A 508 5.22 14.76 27.23
N ASP A 509 6.42 15.12 26.76
CA ASP A 509 7.14 16.32 27.20
C ASP A 509 6.30 17.58 26.92
N GLU A 510 5.68 17.69 25.74
CA GLU A 510 4.81 18.80 25.39
C GLU A 510 3.58 18.86 26.31
N LEU A 511 2.87 17.75 26.54
CA LEU A 511 1.69 17.71 27.41
C LEU A 511 2.05 18.06 28.87
N LEU A 512 3.11 17.47 29.41
CA LEU A 512 3.54 17.68 30.79
C LEU A 512 4.07 19.10 31.02
N VAL A 513 4.84 19.67 30.09
CA VAL A 513 5.41 21.02 30.24
C VAL A 513 4.40 22.10 29.88
N ASP A 514 3.73 21.99 28.72
CA ASP A 514 2.87 23.04 28.17
C ASP A 514 1.52 23.11 28.87
N LYS A 515 0.95 21.96 29.25
CA LYS A 515 -0.38 21.90 29.89
C LYS A 515 -0.27 21.76 31.40
N VAL A 516 0.33 20.68 31.88
CA VAL A 516 0.33 20.36 33.32
C VAL A 516 1.15 21.39 34.12
N CYS A 517 2.43 21.55 33.77
CA CYS A 517 3.32 22.44 34.49
C CYS A 517 2.90 23.91 34.36
N ARG A 518 2.51 24.38 33.16
CA ARG A 518 2.08 25.78 32.98
C ARG A 518 0.80 26.07 33.74
N SER A 519 -0.21 25.20 33.67
CA SER A 519 -1.48 25.39 34.39
C SER A 519 -1.25 25.46 35.90
N LEU A 520 -0.43 24.55 36.45
CA LEU A 520 -0.05 24.59 37.87
C LEU A 520 0.69 25.87 38.24
N VAL A 521 1.61 26.34 37.38
CA VAL A 521 2.34 27.60 37.60
C VAL A 521 1.42 28.82 37.55
N GLU A 522 0.44 28.86 36.65
CA GLU A 522 -0.55 29.94 36.58
C GLU A 522 -1.39 29.99 37.87
N ARG A 523 -1.72 28.83 38.44
CA ARG A 523 -2.43 28.71 39.72
C ARG A 523 -1.58 29.07 40.94
N LEU A 524 -0.25 29.20 40.83
CA LEU A 524 0.60 29.74 41.91
C LEU A 524 0.36 31.23 42.19
N SER A 525 -0.36 31.93 41.30
CA SER A 525 -0.78 33.32 41.54
C SER A 525 -1.82 33.46 42.67
N SER A 526 -2.41 32.36 43.15
CA SER A 526 -3.34 32.33 44.27
C SER A 526 -2.77 32.96 45.54
N GLN A 527 -3.65 33.54 46.37
CA GLN A 527 -3.27 34.19 47.64
C GLN A 527 -3.32 33.26 48.85
N TYR A 528 -3.93 32.07 48.71
CA TYR A 528 -4.09 31.12 49.81
C TYR A 528 -2.87 30.20 49.94
N PRO A 529 -2.09 30.30 51.04
CA PRO A 529 -0.88 29.48 51.20
C PRO A 529 -1.15 27.97 51.20
N GLY A 530 -2.30 27.54 51.75
CA GLY A 530 -2.69 26.12 51.77
C GLY A 530 -2.84 25.51 50.38
N GLN A 531 -3.40 26.25 49.42
CA GLN A 531 -3.51 25.79 48.02
C GLN A 531 -2.14 25.68 47.36
N ILE A 532 -1.22 26.60 47.66
CA ILE A 532 0.14 26.56 47.10
C ILE A 532 0.93 25.39 47.67
N VAL A 533 0.78 25.09 48.97
CA VAL A 533 1.39 23.90 49.58
C VAL A 533 0.83 22.62 48.96
N GLN A 534 -0.48 22.57 48.67
CA GLN A 534 -1.07 21.42 47.98
C GLN A 534 -0.56 21.27 46.54
N ILE A 535 -0.48 22.38 45.78
CA ILE A 535 0.10 22.40 44.44
C ILE A 535 1.57 21.95 44.49
N LEU A 536 2.34 22.41 45.48
CA LEU A 536 3.73 22.00 45.68
C LEU A 536 3.85 20.50 45.97
N THR A 537 2.94 19.95 46.77
CA THR A 537 2.87 18.51 47.06
C THR A 537 2.53 17.72 45.80
N ASN A 538 1.56 18.19 45.02
CA ASN A 538 1.23 17.60 43.72
C ASN A 538 2.42 17.66 42.74
N LEU A 539 3.15 18.78 42.68
CA LEU A 539 4.35 18.94 41.85
C LEU A 539 5.45 17.95 42.24
N ASP A 540 5.63 17.67 43.53
CA ASP A 540 6.59 16.67 44.01
C ASP A 540 6.20 15.26 43.57
N HIS A 541 4.91 14.90 43.69
CA HIS A 541 4.40 13.63 43.20
C HIS A 541 4.49 13.50 41.68
N PHE A 542 4.25 14.58 40.91
CA PHE A 542 4.45 14.58 39.46
C PHE A 542 5.93 14.44 39.08
N GLU A 543 6.87 15.00 39.85
CA GLU A 543 8.31 14.78 39.63
C GLU A 543 8.67 13.30 39.80
N GLN A 544 8.15 12.64 40.84
CA GLN A 544 8.37 11.21 41.05
C GLN A 544 7.71 10.37 39.96
N ALA A 545 6.45 10.67 39.61
CA ALA A 545 5.74 10.00 38.52
C ALA A 545 6.48 10.12 37.19
N CYS A 546 7.13 11.25 36.90
CA CYS A 546 7.94 11.39 35.70
C CYS A 546 9.13 10.42 35.66
N LYS A 547 9.75 10.10 36.81
CA LYS A 547 10.84 9.12 36.88
C LYS A 547 10.32 7.70 36.64
N ASP A 548 9.21 7.35 37.28
CA ASP A 548 8.59 6.04 37.10
C ASP A 548 8.07 5.86 35.65
N LEU A 549 7.62 6.95 35.02
CA LEU A 549 7.23 7.00 33.62
C LEU A 549 8.44 6.86 32.68
N GLU A 550 9.58 7.46 32.99
CA GLU A 550 10.84 7.23 32.27
C GLU A 550 11.23 5.74 32.30
N ASP A 551 11.09 5.09 33.45
CA ASP A 551 11.36 3.65 33.61
C ASP A 551 10.35 2.79 32.85
N LEU A 552 9.05 3.12 32.90
CA LEU A 552 8.01 2.43 32.13
C LEU A 552 8.25 2.55 30.62
N LEU A 553 8.65 3.73 30.12
CA LEU A 553 9.02 3.92 28.71
C LEU A 553 10.29 3.16 28.30
N VAL A 554 11.17 2.85 29.26
CA VAL A 554 12.33 1.97 29.02
C VAL A 554 11.89 0.52 28.96
N GLU A 555 10.99 0.08 29.85
CA GLU A 555 10.48 -1.30 29.90
C GLU A 555 9.55 -1.62 28.71
N ALA A 556 8.70 -0.69 28.32
CA ALA A 556 7.78 -0.83 27.19
C ALA A 556 8.49 -0.81 25.81
N ARG A 557 9.79 -0.45 25.76
CA ARG A 557 10.59 -0.63 24.54
C ARG A 557 10.88 -2.11 24.35
N SER A 558 10.38 -2.67 23.26
CA SER A 558 10.77 -3.98 22.78
C SER A 558 12.30 -4.04 22.64
N SER A 559 12.89 -5.14 23.13
CA SER A 559 14.32 -5.38 23.39
C SER A 559 15.30 -5.17 22.21
N SER A 560 14.82 -4.72 21.05
CA SER A 560 15.59 -4.54 19.82
C SER A 560 16.26 -3.16 19.66
N SER A 561 15.96 -2.19 20.54
CA SER A 561 16.41 -0.80 20.38
C SER A 561 17.36 -0.37 21.50
N ALA A 562 18.67 -0.53 21.29
CA ALA A 562 19.74 -0.06 22.18
C ALA A 562 19.90 1.48 22.20
N ALA A 563 18.81 2.22 22.37
CA ALA A 563 18.84 3.66 22.62
C ALA A 563 18.89 3.88 24.14
N GLY A 564 19.73 4.81 24.59
CA GLY A 564 20.03 5.05 26.02
C GLY A 564 18.84 5.46 26.92
N PRO A 565 19.12 5.95 28.14
CA PRO A 565 18.07 6.33 29.08
C PRO A 565 17.21 7.46 28.50
N ILE A 566 15.89 7.28 28.50
CA ILE A 566 14.95 8.35 28.14
C ILE A 566 14.86 9.26 29.35
N LYS A 567 15.41 10.47 29.24
CA LYS A 567 15.17 11.55 30.20
C LYS A 567 14.17 12.53 29.60
N LEU A 568 13.10 12.79 30.32
CA LEU A 568 12.07 13.76 29.98
C LEU A 568 12.60 15.16 30.33
N GLN A 569 12.30 16.14 29.47
CA GLN A 569 12.55 17.55 29.78
C GLN A 569 11.60 18.04 30.88
N ALA A 570 10.43 17.40 30.99
CA ALA A 570 9.43 17.67 32.02
C ALA A 570 10.02 17.64 33.44
N THR A 571 10.89 16.68 33.78
CA THR A 571 11.49 16.54 35.10
C THR A 571 12.25 17.80 35.55
N SER A 572 13.00 18.43 34.64
CA SER A 572 13.69 19.68 34.96
C SER A 572 12.74 20.87 35.10
N GLN A 573 11.65 20.89 34.33
CA GLN A 573 10.65 21.96 34.39
C GLN A 573 9.83 21.87 35.68
N PHE A 574 9.43 20.66 36.10
CA PHE A 574 8.76 20.44 37.38
C PHE A 574 9.64 20.88 38.57
N ASN A 575 10.94 20.59 38.54
CA ASN A 575 11.86 21.09 39.58
C ASN A 575 11.95 22.63 39.58
N SER A 576 11.95 23.26 38.41
CA SER A 576 11.91 24.73 38.32
C SER A 576 10.59 25.31 38.84
N ALA A 577 9.47 24.64 38.58
CA ALA A 577 8.15 25.01 39.07
C ALA A 577 8.04 24.83 40.59
N LYS A 578 8.63 23.76 41.13
CA LYS A 578 8.77 23.52 42.58
C LYS A 578 9.50 24.65 43.27
N LYS A 579 10.67 25.05 42.78
CA LYS A 579 11.43 26.20 43.31
C LYS A 579 10.65 27.52 43.21
N ARG A 580 9.87 27.70 42.15
CA ARG A 580 9.00 28.88 41.98
C ARG A 580 7.86 28.88 42.99
N ALA A 581 7.23 27.72 43.23
CA ALA A 581 6.19 27.55 44.22
C ALA A 581 6.72 27.78 45.65
N GLU A 582 7.89 27.23 45.97
CA GLU A 582 8.61 27.52 47.23
C GLU A 582 8.83 29.01 47.40
N LYS A 583 9.46 29.68 46.42
CA LYS A 583 9.67 31.15 46.43
C LYS A 583 8.38 31.92 46.68
N ARG A 584 7.28 31.49 46.06
CA ARG A 584 5.98 32.14 46.22
C ARG A 584 5.42 32.00 47.64
N ILE A 585 5.62 30.85 48.29
CA ILE A 585 5.27 30.67 49.71
C ILE A 585 6.04 31.68 50.56
N PHE A 586 7.35 31.84 50.34
CA PHE A 586 8.15 32.83 51.06
C PHE A 586 7.63 34.26 50.84
N GLU A 587 7.31 34.64 49.61
CA GLU A 587 6.76 35.97 49.30
C GLU A 587 5.43 36.24 50.02
N LEU A 588 4.53 35.25 50.10
CA LEU A 588 3.25 35.40 50.77
C LEU A 588 3.39 35.47 52.29
N VAL A 589 4.26 34.64 52.87
CA VAL A 589 4.55 34.68 54.31
C VAL A 589 5.18 36.03 54.68
N ASN A 590 6.18 36.49 53.91
CA ASN A 590 6.84 37.77 54.15
C ASN A 590 5.88 38.96 53.95
N SER A 591 5.07 38.96 52.90
CA SER A 591 4.06 40.02 52.69
C SER A 591 3.07 40.10 53.85
N LYS A 592 2.65 38.96 54.41
CA LYS A 592 1.73 38.97 55.55
C LYS A 592 2.41 39.38 56.85
N ILE A 593 3.68 39.03 57.02
CA ILE A 593 4.51 39.55 58.12
C ILE A 593 4.62 41.07 58.00
N ASP A 594 4.87 41.61 56.81
CA ASP A 594 4.95 43.04 56.57
C ASP A 594 3.61 43.74 56.91
N ASP A 595 2.47 43.21 56.46
CA ASP A 595 1.14 43.73 56.86
C ASP A 595 0.96 43.83 58.40
N LEU A 596 1.43 42.80 59.12
CA LEU A 596 1.32 42.73 60.58
C LEU A 596 2.29 43.70 61.27
N ILE A 597 3.47 43.90 60.71
CA ILE A 597 4.47 44.85 61.22
C ILE A 597 4.08 46.29 60.89
N GLU A 598 3.44 46.57 59.75
CA GLU A 598 2.91 47.90 59.42
C GLU A 598 1.83 48.37 60.41
N THR A 599 1.16 47.43 61.08
CA THR A 599 0.20 47.72 62.15
C THR A 599 0.88 48.14 63.46
N ALA A 600 2.22 48.12 63.53
CA ALA A 600 2.97 48.52 64.72
C ALA A 600 2.92 50.05 64.95
N GLU A 601 2.06 50.48 65.87
CA GLU A 601 1.99 51.87 66.32
C GLU A 601 2.86 52.10 67.57
N TYR A 602 4.13 52.48 67.37
CA TYR A 602 5.01 52.87 68.47
C TYR A 602 4.91 54.37 68.76
N ALA A 603 4.43 54.71 69.96
CA ALA A 603 4.54 56.06 70.51
C ALA A 603 5.95 56.28 71.09
N TRP A 604 6.94 56.53 70.23
CA TRP A 604 8.36 56.67 70.60
C TRP A 604 8.67 57.76 71.65
N THR A 605 7.74 58.70 71.88
CA THR A 605 7.83 59.77 72.89
C THR A 605 6.97 59.53 74.14
N SER A 606 6.35 58.36 74.28
CA SER A 606 5.48 58.02 75.41
C SER A 606 6.24 58.01 76.74
N THR A 607 5.58 58.44 77.80
CA THR A 607 6.07 58.41 79.19
C THR A 607 5.45 57.29 80.02
N TYR A 608 4.57 56.48 79.43
CA TYR A 608 3.94 55.34 80.09
C TYR A 608 4.77 54.07 79.92
N VAL A 609 4.93 53.31 81.01
CA VAL A 609 5.54 51.98 80.99
C VAL A 609 4.43 50.96 80.77
N PRO A 610 4.42 50.22 79.65
CA PRO A 610 3.42 49.18 79.42
C PRO A 610 3.67 47.96 80.32
N ASP A 611 2.58 47.30 80.73
CA ASP A 611 2.60 46.06 81.54
C ASP A 611 2.63 44.78 80.69
N ALA A 612 2.38 44.85 79.38
CA ALA A 612 2.34 43.70 78.47
C ALA A 612 2.89 44.06 77.08
N ALA A 613 3.28 43.05 76.31
CA ALA A 613 3.71 43.22 74.93
C ALA A 613 2.56 43.71 74.03
N SER A 614 2.95 44.35 72.94
CA SER A 614 2.09 44.94 71.94
C SER A 614 1.21 43.87 71.25
N PRO A 615 -0.05 44.20 70.95
CA PRO A 615 -0.99 43.24 70.37
C PRO A 615 -0.52 42.69 69.01
N TYR A 616 0.22 43.47 68.22
CA TYR A 616 0.72 43.04 66.92
C TYR A 616 1.76 41.90 67.03
N ILE A 617 2.61 41.88 68.07
CA ILE A 617 3.57 40.77 68.30
C ILE A 617 2.85 39.50 68.72
N GLN A 618 1.79 39.62 69.53
CA GLN A 618 0.96 38.48 69.90
C GLN A 618 0.23 37.91 68.68
N GLU A 619 -0.24 38.77 67.78
CA GLU A 619 -0.85 38.33 66.51
C GLU A 619 0.19 37.72 65.56
N LEU A 620 1.41 38.28 65.49
CA LEU A 620 2.52 37.77 64.70
C LEU A 620 2.99 36.38 65.17
N THR A 621 3.19 36.18 66.48
CA THR A 621 3.56 34.89 67.06
C THR A 621 2.45 33.86 66.88
N ARG A 622 1.17 34.25 67.05
CA ARG A 622 0.02 33.40 66.74
C ARG A 622 -0.04 33.03 65.26
N TYR A 623 0.23 33.97 64.36
CA TYR A 623 0.27 33.74 62.92
C TYR A 623 1.38 32.75 62.53
N LEU A 624 2.61 32.95 63.02
CA LEU A 624 3.73 32.03 62.80
C LEU A 624 3.42 30.63 63.35
N SER A 625 2.83 30.55 64.54
CA SER A 625 2.39 29.27 65.12
C SER A 625 1.32 28.60 64.27
N ASN A 626 0.34 29.35 63.76
CA ASN A 626 -0.72 28.81 62.92
C ASN A 626 -0.17 28.35 61.55
N ILE A 627 0.75 29.08 60.94
CA ILE A 627 1.42 28.65 59.71
C ILE A 627 2.14 27.33 59.93
N MET A 628 2.90 27.23 61.03
CA MET A 628 3.67 26.04 61.35
C MET A 628 2.77 24.82 61.56
N SER A 629 1.69 24.99 62.32
CA SER A 629 0.81 23.88 62.69
C SER A 629 -0.24 23.52 61.63
N SER A 630 -0.61 24.43 60.72
CA SER A 630 -1.72 24.19 59.78
C SER A 630 -1.34 24.23 58.31
N VAL A 631 -0.54 25.21 57.89
CA VAL A 631 -0.25 25.43 56.46
C VAL A 631 0.94 24.61 56.02
N LEU A 632 1.99 24.57 56.85
CA LEU A 632 3.23 23.90 56.47
C LEU A 632 3.18 22.39 56.68
N LEU A 633 2.13 21.81 57.27
CA LEU A 633 2.13 20.40 57.69
C LEU A 633 2.49 19.42 56.56
N GLY A 634 2.06 19.70 55.33
CA GLY A 634 2.35 18.90 54.13
C GLY A 634 3.75 19.05 53.52
N LEU A 635 4.61 19.93 54.05
CA LEU A 635 5.96 20.15 53.54
C LEU A 635 7.03 19.24 54.20
N PRO A 636 8.12 18.90 53.48
CA PRO A 636 9.31 18.30 54.08
C PRO A 636 9.91 19.16 55.20
N GLU A 637 10.47 18.54 56.24
CA GLU A 637 11.07 19.24 57.38
C GLU A 637 12.17 20.22 56.95
N GLN A 638 12.95 19.90 55.91
CA GLN A 638 14.02 20.81 55.44
C GLN A 638 13.46 22.13 54.88
N ILE A 639 12.34 22.07 54.15
CA ILE A 639 11.71 23.27 53.56
C ILE A 639 11.00 24.08 54.66
N LYS A 640 10.37 23.40 55.62
CA LYS A 640 9.78 24.05 56.81
C LYS A 640 10.81 24.88 57.57
N GLU A 641 11.99 24.31 57.81
CA GLU A 641 13.09 24.98 58.51
C GLU A 641 13.60 26.21 57.75
N LEU A 642 13.76 26.11 56.43
CA LEU A 642 14.18 27.22 55.59
C LEU A 642 13.17 28.37 55.59
N ILE A 643 11.87 28.07 55.42
CA ILE A 643 10.78 29.07 55.51
C ILE A 643 10.81 29.78 56.85
N TYR A 644 10.98 29.03 57.93
CA TYR A 644 10.98 29.59 59.26
C TYR A 644 12.21 30.47 59.53
N PHE A 645 13.40 30.03 59.13
CA PHE A 645 14.62 30.82 59.26
C PHE A 645 14.56 32.12 58.45
N GLU A 646 14.06 32.07 57.21
CA GLU A 646 13.95 33.25 56.36
C GLU A 646 12.89 34.22 56.88
N ALA A 647 11.72 33.73 57.32
CA ALA A 647 10.67 34.53 57.93
C ALA A 647 11.17 35.25 59.20
N LEU A 648 11.89 34.54 60.09
CA LEU A 648 12.47 35.17 61.30
C LEU A 648 13.55 36.20 60.98
N ASN A 649 14.39 35.95 59.97
CA ASN A 649 15.36 36.95 59.52
C ASN A 649 14.67 38.19 58.96
N HIS A 650 13.58 38.00 58.20
CA HIS A 650 12.77 39.11 57.67
C HIS A 650 12.14 39.91 58.81
N ILE A 651 11.52 39.24 59.79
CA ILE A 651 10.99 39.88 61.01
C ILE A 651 12.10 40.64 61.75
N SER A 652 13.26 40.03 61.96
CA SER A 652 14.39 40.67 62.64
C SER A 652 14.83 41.95 61.92
N ASN A 653 14.95 41.92 60.59
CA ASN A 653 15.35 43.07 59.79
C ASN A 653 14.27 44.16 59.77
N SER A 654 13.00 43.79 59.62
CA SER A 654 11.87 44.71 59.64
C SER A 654 11.72 45.36 61.02
N LEU A 655 11.82 44.60 62.11
CA LEU A 655 11.81 45.16 63.48
C LEU A 655 13.02 46.06 63.74
N LEU A 656 14.22 45.72 63.27
CA LEU A 656 15.41 46.57 63.37
C LEU A 656 15.24 47.90 62.61
N SER A 657 14.42 47.93 61.56
CA SER A 657 14.18 49.13 60.76
C SER A 657 13.24 50.14 61.42
N LEU A 658 12.30 49.70 62.28
CA LEU A 658 11.31 50.58 62.92
C LEU A 658 11.92 51.72 63.75
N PRO A 659 12.94 51.50 64.61
CA PRO A 659 13.57 52.57 65.38
C PRO A 659 14.53 53.43 64.55
N LEU A 660 14.95 52.92 63.38
CA LEU A 660 15.85 53.61 62.45
C LEU A 660 15.10 54.48 61.43
N ASP A 661 13.76 54.42 61.39
CA ASP A 661 12.96 55.23 60.48
C ASP A 661 13.28 56.74 60.63
N PRO A 662 13.49 57.49 59.53
CA PRO A 662 13.73 58.94 59.55
C PRO A 662 12.62 59.76 60.24
N ASN A 663 11.41 59.22 60.37
CA ASN A 663 10.31 59.85 61.09
C ASN A 663 10.50 59.83 62.62
N VAL A 664 11.32 58.93 63.13
CA VAL A 664 11.61 58.78 64.57
C VAL A 664 12.79 59.67 64.94
N ARG A 665 12.49 60.89 65.40
CA ARG A 665 13.51 61.86 65.82
C ARG A 665 14.02 61.66 67.24
N ARG A 666 13.22 61.04 68.12
CA ARG A 666 13.54 60.85 69.54
C ARG A 666 12.86 59.60 70.10
N ILE A 667 13.57 58.86 70.94
CA ILE A 667 13.12 57.62 71.60
C ILE A 667 13.20 57.80 73.13
N SER A 668 12.10 57.59 73.85
CA SER A 668 12.04 57.65 75.31
C SER A 668 12.51 56.34 75.97
N PRO A 669 13.07 56.37 77.20
CA PRO A 669 13.43 55.17 77.96
C PRO A 669 12.27 54.19 78.18
N GLN A 670 11.05 54.72 78.30
CA GLN A 670 9.83 53.94 78.48
C GLN A 670 9.42 53.23 77.18
N ALA A 671 9.57 53.90 76.02
CA ALA A 671 9.36 53.28 74.70
C ALA A 671 10.41 52.20 74.41
N VAL A 672 11.67 52.38 74.84
CA VAL A 672 12.70 51.32 74.78
C VAL A 672 12.29 50.10 75.62
N THR A 673 11.70 50.34 76.80
CA THR A 673 11.23 49.25 77.67
C THR A 673 10.06 48.48 77.04
N ALA A 674 9.13 49.19 76.39
CA ALA A 674 8.03 48.59 75.63
C ALA A 674 8.54 47.73 74.46
N TYR A 675 9.44 48.29 73.65
CA TYR A 675 10.07 47.59 72.53
C TYR A 675 10.89 46.39 72.98
N ARG A 676 11.53 46.45 74.15
CA ARG A 676 12.20 45.31 74.75
C ARG A 676 11.24 44.19 75.13
N LEU A 677 10.08 44.50 75.72
CA LEU A 677 9.08 43.48 76.05
C LEU A 677 8.61 42.77 74.77
N ASP A 678 8.34 43.52 73.71
CA ASP A 678 7.95 42.99 72.40
C ASP A 678 9.01 42.03 71.80
N VAL A 679 10.29 42.40 71.88
CA VAL A 679 11.39 41.55 71.39
C VAL A 679 11.64 40.35 72.30
N MET A 680 11.45 40.47 73.61
CA MET A 680 11.57 39.35 74.55
C MET A 680 10.46 38.33 74.36
N ASP A 681 9.21 38.75 74.15
CA ASP A 681 8.09 37.85 73.84
C ASP A 681 8.33 37.08 72.53
N LEU A 682 8.90 37.74 71.51
CA LEU A 682 9.30 37.07 70.27
C LEU A 682 10.43 36.05 70.51
N VAL A 683 11.41 36.37 71.35
CA VAL A 683 12.51 35.46 71.70
C VAL A 683 12.00 34.26 72.50
N GLU A 684 11.12 34.48 73.49
CA GLU A 684 10.48 33.41 74.27
C GLU A 684 9.67 32.47 73.36
N PHE A 685 8.96 33.02 72.38
CA PHE A 685 8.29 32.22 71.36
C PHE A 685 9.26 31.36 70.53
N VAL A 686 10.41 31.90 70.11
CA VAL A 686 11.41 31.14 69.36
C VAL A 686 12.12 30.09 70.23
N GLU A 687 12.32 30.35 71.52
CA GLU A 687 12.84 29.38 72.49
C GLU A 687 11.89 28.20 72.70
N ALA A 688 10.58 28.43 72.58
CA ALA A 688 9.54 27.39 72.71
C ALA A 688 9.44 26.45 71.48
N LEU A 689 10.11 26.76 70.37
CA LEU A 689 10.05 25.98 69.13
C LEU A 689 11.13 24.90 69.03
N PRO A 690 10.86 23.79 68.30
CA PRO A 690 11.85 22.74 68.09
C PRO A 690 13.08 23.28 67.31
N LYS A 691 14.29 22.90 67.72
CA LYS A 691 15.59 23.34 67.16
C LYS A 691 15.89 24.85 67.31
N ALA A 692 15.55 25.43 68.47
CA ALA A 692 15.75 26.84 68.81
C ALA A 692 17.18 27.40 68.58
N SER A 693 18.25 26.59 68.63
CA SER A 693 19.63 27.10 68.59
C SER A 693 20.03 27.81 67.28
N VAL A 694 19.54 27.35 66.13
CA VAL A 694 19.83 27.98 64.82
C VAL A 694 18.93 29.20 64.60
N LEU A 695 17.74 29.18 65.17
CA LEU A 695 16.70 30.20 65.00
C LEU A 695 16.92 31.39 65.95
N LEU A 696 17.55 31.17 67.10
CA LEU A 696 18.03 32.25 67.97
C LEU A 696 19.18 33.04 67.33
N GLU A 697 19.90 32.43 66.39
CA GLU A 697 21.02 33.09 65.72
C GLU A 697 20.55 34.28 64.86
N SER A 698 19.40 34.16 64.18
CA SER A 698 18.81 35.25 63.39
C SER A 698 18.34 36.41 64.25
N LEU A 699 17.78 36.12 65.43
CA LEU A 699 17.31 37.13 66.39
C LEU A 699 18.43 37.75 67.25
N THR A 700 19.64 37.20 67.21
CA THR A 700 20.77 37.69 68.03
C THR A 700 21.11 39.15 67.69
N GLY A 701 21.01 39.56 66.42
CA GLY A 701 21.25 40.95 66.00
C GLY A 701 20.21 41.93 66.57
N LEU A 702 18.93 41.53 66.56
CA LEU A 702 17.84 42.31 67.17
C LEU A 702 18.00 42.43 68.68
N ARG A 703 18.28 41.31 69.36
CA ARG A 703 18.51 41.28 70.82
C ARG A 703 19.65 42.20 71.25
N GLN A 704 20.81 42.12 70.59
CA GLN A 704 21.96 42.98 70.90
C GLN A 704 21.66 44.46 70.65
N THR A 705 20.83 44.78 69.65
CA THR A 705 20.43 46.15 69.35
C THR A 705 19.47 46.71 70.42
N VAL A 706 18.54 45.89 70.91
CA VAL A 706 17.66 46.26 72.03
C VAL A 706 18.44 46.44 73.33
N ASP A 707 19.38 45.52 73.62
CA ASP A 707 20.26 45.64 74.80
C ASP A 707 21.09 46.93 74.76
N LEU A 708 21.52 47.34 73.57
CA LEU A 708 22.20 48.61 73.35
C LEU A 708 21.26 49.81 73.61
N MET A 709 20.01 49.76 73.17
CA MET A 709 19.03 50.83 73.46
C MET A 709 18.75 50.97 74.96
N VAL A 710 18.69 49.85 75.69
CA VAL A 710 18.50 49.86 77.16
C VAL A 710 19.70 50.49 77.85
N LEU A 711 20.92 50.10 77.46
CA LEU A 711 22.14 50.68 78.01
C LEU A 711 22.30 52.17 77.65
N ALA A 712 21.82 52.57 76.48
CA ALA A 712 21.74 53.97 76.07
C ALA A 712 20.75 54.76 76.93
N ALA A 713 19.55 54.21 77.19
CA ALA A 713 18.53 54.81 78.03
C ALA A 713 18.99 54.96 79.50
N ASP A 714 19.79 54.02 80.00
CA ASP A 714 20.42 54.04 81.34
C ASP A 714 21.65 54.98 81.43
N GLY A 715 22.01 55.66 80.33
CA GLY A 715 23.13 56.61 80.28
C GLY A 715 24.53 55.98 80.19
N LYS A 716 24.61 54.69 79.81
CA LYS A 716 25.86 53.92 79.64
C LYS A 716 26.17 53.61 78.17
N GLY A 717 25.70 54.45 77.25
CA GLY A 717 25.92 54.28 75.80
C GLY A 717 27.39 54.34 75.36
N GLU A 718 28.29 54.87 76.19
CA GLU A 718 29.73 54.94 75.91
C GLU A 718 30.41 53.56 75.82
N GLU A 719 29.82 52.51 76.42
CA GLU A 719 30.36 51.14 76.35
C GLU A 719 30.32 50.55 74.93
N PHE A 720 29.52 51.12 74.02
CA PHE A 720 29.47 50.70 72.61
C PHE A 720 30.70 51.14 71.80
N PHE A 721 31.32 52.25 72.15
CA PHE A 721 32.51 52.78 71.48
C PHE A 721 33.81 52.12 71.95
N ASP A 722 33.79 51.40 73.09
CA ASP A 722 34.91 50.60 73.57
C ASP A 722 35.06 49.33 72.72
N SER A 723 36.10 49.29 71.88
CA SER A 723 36.34 48.22 70.90
C SER A 723 36.40 46.82 71.52
N SER A 724 36.83 46.69 72.77
CA SER A 724 36.95 45.37 73.44
C SER A 724 35.63 44.88 74.02
N LYS A 725 34.83 45.78 74.63
CA LYS A 725 33.51 45.44 75.19
C LYS A 725 32.44 45.31 74.11
N SER A 726 32.55 46.12 73.05
CA SER A 726 31.66 46.11 71.89
C SER A 726 31.75 44.79 71.11
N GLN A 727 32.96 44.24 70.92
CA GLN A 727 33.15 42.93 70.28
C GLN A 727 32.63 41.76 71.12
N GLN A 728 32.59 41.88 72.45
CA GLN A 728 32.09 40.82 73.34
C GLN A 728 30.57 40.84 73.51
N ARG A 729 29.93 42.02 73.51
CA ARG A 729 28.48 42.15 73.79
C ARG A 729 27.62 42.52 72.58
N PHE A 730 28.19 43.18 71.56
CA PHE A 730 27.46 43.73 70.39
C PHE A 730 28.03 43.28 69.04
N ALA A 731 28.59 42.06 68.98
CA ALA A 731 29.31 41.55 67.80
C ALA A 731 28.52 41.58 66.49
N LYS A 732 27.18 41.51 66.53
CA LYS A 732 26.29 41.48 65.35
C LYS A 732 25.58 42.82 65.08
N VAL A 733 25.83 43.86 65.88
CA VAL A 733 25.23 45.20 65.68
C VAL A 733 26.08 45.99 64.70
N ASP A 734 25.45 46.54 63.66
CA ASP A 734 26.12 47.43 62.72
C ASP A 734 26.55 48.72 63.43
N LYS A 735 27.84 49.08 63.32
CA LYS A 735 28.44 50.23 64.01
C LYS A 735 27.85 51.56 63.58
N ILE A 736 27.36 51.65 62.35
CA ILE A 736 26.74 52.88 61.81
C ILE A 736 25.33 53.02 62.35
N LYS A 737 24.51 51.97 62.24
CA LYS A 737 23.14 51.94 62.76
C LYS A 737 23.10 52.08 64.28
N GLY A 738 24.04 51.47 64.99
CA GLY A 738 24.20 51.60 66.44
C GLY A 738 24.49 53.04 66.87
N ALA A 739 25.33 53.77 66.14
CA ALA A 739 25.61 55.18 66.43
C ALA A 739 24.40 56.09 66.21
N GLU A 740 23.64 55.87 65.12
CA GLU A 740 22.40 56.60 64.84
C GLU A 740 21.32 56.37 65.92
N LEU A 741 21.22 55.14 66.43
CA LEU A 741 20.31 54.80 67.52
C LEU A 741 20.70 55.48 68.83
N LEU A 742 21.99 55.56 69.15
CA LEU A 742 22.48 56.26 70.35
C LEU A 742 22.20 57.77 70.29
N GLU A 743 22.18 58.38 69.11
CA GLU A 743 21.81 59.79 68.93
C GLU A 743 20.29 60.03 69.14
N LYS A 744 19.45 59.04 68.81
CA LYS A 744 17.99 59.12 68.92
C LYS A 744 17.46 58.84 70.33
N VAL A 745 18.17 58.10 71.18
CA VAL A 745 17.72 57.70 72.54
C VAL A 745 18.03 58.77 73.59
N PHE A 746 17.05 59.10 74.45
CA PHE A 746 17.24 60.08 75.53
C PHE A 746 18.08 59.52 76.69
N THR A 747 19.10 60.25 77.13
CA THR A 747 19.89 59.93 78.34
C THR A 747 19.36 60.71 79.55
N GLY A 748 18.69 60.06 80.49
CA GLY A 748 18.37 60.64 81.80
C GLY A 748 16.99 60.25 82.36
N PRO A 749 16.82 60.25 83.70
CA PRO A 749 15.55 59.90 84.34
C PRO A 749 14.54 61.02 84.12
N ALA A 750 13.45 60.74 83.42
CA ALA A 750 12.29 61.62 83.43
C ALA A 750 11.51 61.39 84.74
N GLU A 751 11.30 62.45 85.53
CA GLU A 751 10.48 62.46 86.74
C GLU A 751 9.09 61.83 86.50
N PRO A 752 8.55 61.05 87.44
CA PRO A 752 7.16 60.62 87.36
C PRO A 752 6.26 61.85 87.49
N ALA A 753 5.62 62.25 86.40
CA ALA A 753 4.55 63.24 86.48
C ALA A 753 3.38 62.63 87.30
N PRO A 754 2.88 63.32 88.35
CA PRO A 754 1.83 62.80 89.20
C PRO A 754 0.54 62.66 88.38
N GLY A 755 -0.13 61.52 88.55
CA GLY A 755 -1.41 61.23 87.90
C GLY A 755 -2.42 62.36 88.11
N LYS A 756 -2.74 63.07 87.04
CA LYS A 756 -4.00 63.80 86.92
C LYS A 756 -4.95 62.97 86.09
N ARG A 757 -5.91 62.33 86.78
CA ARG A 757 -7.17 61.92 86.17
C ARG A 757 -7.80 63.17 85.53
N HIS A 758 -7.61 63.37 84.24
CA HIS A 758 -8.53 64.17 83.44
C HIS A 758 -9.60 63.22 82.93
N SER A 759 -10.66 63.11 83.74
CA SER A 759 -11.96 62.63 83.29
C SER A 759 -12.45 63.56 82.19
N LEU A 760 -12.35 63.15 80.93
CA LEU A 760 -13.13 63.70 79.82
C LEU A 760 -14.38 62.83 79.65
N MET A 761 -15.28 62.94 80.63
CA MET A 761 -16.69 62.64 80.47
C MET A 761 -17.43 63.86 81.03
N PRO A 762 -18.16 64.62 80.21
CA PRO A 762 -19.21 65.48 80.72
C PRO A 762 -20.37 64.59 81.20
N ASP A 763 -20.76 64.77 82.45
CA ASP A 763 -22.05 64.35 82.97
C ASP A 763 -23.17 64.90 82.07
N PHE A 764 -23.96 64.01 81.48
CA PHE A 764 -25.35 64.27 81.14
C PHE A 764 -26.21 63.11 81.65
N GLN A 765 -26.45 63.17 82.95
CA GLN A 765 -27.52 62.47 83.62
C GLN A 765 -28.82 63.24 83.38
N GLU A 766 -29.40 63.15 82.17
CA GLU A 766 -30.80 63.53 81.94
C GLU A 766 -31.31 62.88 80.64
N LEU A 767 -31.92 61.70 80.79
CA LEU A 767 -33.14 61.22 80.10
C LEU A 767 -33.26 59.70 80.27
N SER A 768 -33.56 59.33 81.51
CA SER A 768 -34.32 58.12 81.80
C SER A 768 -35.64 58.14 81.02
N LYS A 769 -35.81 57.20 80.08
CA LYS A 769 -37.10 56.56 79.79
C LYS A 769 -36.91 55.36 78.85
N LYS A 770 -36.93 54.16 79.42
CA LYS A 770 -37.33 52.92 78.72
C LYS A 770 -38.81 53.02 78.33
N PRO A 771 -39.25 52.30 77.29
CA PRO A 771 -39.98 51.04 77.56
C PRO A 771 -39.47 49.90 76.65
N SER A 772 -38.98 48.81 77.23
CA SER A 772 -39.66 47.51 77.40
C SER A 772 -39.45 46.54 76.21
N MET A 773 -38.81 45.41 76.51
CA MET A 773 -38.56 44.24 75.64
C MET A 773 -39.85 43.64 75.06
N PRO A 774 -39.70 42.73 74.08
CA PRO A 774 -39.83 41.32 74.47
C PRO A 774 -38.72 40.39 73.96
N HIS A 775 -38.54 39.34 74.76
CA HIS A 775 -37.81 38.08 74.56
C HIS A 775 -37.72 37.52 73.14
N PHE A 776 -36.62 36.81 72.85
CA PHE A 776 -36.50 35.42 72.31
C PHE A 776 -34.99 35.21 72.09
N GLY A 777 -34.29 34.14 72.51
CA GLY A 777 -34.65 32.73 72.59
C GLY A 777 -33.59 31.96 71.77
N ASP A 778 -33.01 30.92 72.36
CA ASP A 778 -31.89 30.09 71.91
C ASP A 778 -31.70 29.83 70.40
N PHE A 779 -30.42 29.84 69.99
CA PHE A 779 -29.92 29.65 68.62
C PHE A 779 -29.52 28.19 68.34
N ARG A 780 -30.37 27.21 68.69
CA ARG A 780 -30.04 25.77 68.59
C ARG A 780 -30.92 24.91 67.67
N ASP A 781 -31.73 25.49 66.79
CA ASP A 781 -32.57 24.74 65.84
C ASP A 781 -32.60 25.33 64.42
N ARG A 782 -31.49 25.25 63.68
CA ARG A 782 -31.44 25.59 62.24
C ARG A 782 -30.61 24.64 61.35
N PHE A 783 -30.41 23.40 61.79
CA PHE A 783 -29.92 22.34 60.90
C PHE A 783 -30.90 21.15 60.92
N GLY A 784 -31.81 21.15 59.96
CA GLY A 784 -32.73 20.05 59.74
C GLY A 784 -33.76 20.45 58.71
N GLN A 785 -33.82 19.68 57.62
CA GLN A 785 -34.74 19.78 56.48
C GLN A 785 -34.31 20.77 55.39
N PHE A 786 -33.61 20.26 54.37
CA PHE A 786 -34.03 20.41 52.97
C PHE A 786 -33.35 19.33 52.13
N THR A 787 -33.79 18.09 52.31
CA THR A 787 -33.70 17.05 51.27
C THR A 787 -35.10 16.73 50.80
N LYS A 788 -35.24 16.65 49.47
CA LYS A 788 -36.34 16.10 48.65
C LYS A 788 -37.43 17.04 48.17
N ARG A 789 -37.45 17.15 46.83
CA ARG A 789 -38.57 17.06 45.85
C ARG A 789 -38.55 18.25 44.90
N ASP A 790 -38.83 18.14 43.62
CA ASP A 790 -39.01 17.02 42.68
C ASP A 790 -38.98 17.69 41.29
N ARG A 791 -38.48 16.94 40.31
CA ARG A 791 -38.79 16.95 38.86
C ARG A 791 -39.54 18.14 38.24
N SER A 792 -38.93 18.69 37.20
CA SER A 792 -39.56 19.04 35.92
C SER A 792 -38.53 18.84 34.82
#